data_AF-A0A1W6KFA6-F1
#
_entry.id   AF-A0A1W6KFA6-F1
#
_cell.length_a   1.000
_cell.length_b   1.000
_cell.length_c   1.000
_cell.angle_alpha   90.00
_cell.angle_beta   90.00
_cell.angle_gamma   90.00
#
_symmetry.space_group_name_H-M   'P 1'
#
loop_
_entity.id
_entity.type
_entity.pdbx_description
1 polymer ?
#
loop_
_entity_poly.entity_id
_entity_poly.type
_entity_poly.pdbx_seq_one_letter_code
_entity_poly.pdbx_strand_id
1 'polypeptide(L)'
;MPCNMKDATNLSMRTRLLSERPSWTDLKKMAKQLSDFLYTVAIPFEDRYIHTGYSDRPHDQQTFFKTAFPDARQMRYQRTRDLQEIIRQSTEGENGNPAMNVFLRTKATNFLQEIVTDITNLAELDSDPVYYTPFRESGMGRAILANDFRRDDGKPDTLEQFKLKVAREFSRHMPEYLARSFPDAENNGQPLELNVRTLILVARDLFDGLTNDDPQESGEAIHTMLMGAERNGIFQIPEIDNVRTPAYFQDLIRNKFSDQAHAPSLDYLLPFTVQDRLQAKDAVKALAEQKNSRISMNDLTLYYMTGDQRDKHELLSLGRDKDNRVMVMPDNDGEPILIQSYGDNFRNLLRVVKPGYQEKIVDTMEDGIRDPMKRLDYRTDAINHAVGEMTRMTENATDNETLRALESEWKAMFTKGEVSGGKIQKFQQKVAEATEFLVTPQMHKLAVNPESAQVKLEHWWSLATRSGLSQVEDAVLKFGLPRHLGRMMSGQQPDAEIERENGSTEMKVYRLDKDMNRLESVTVDQGESNIALAIETARSWNSHFLGKPNKAVGAGMEIGATNNDGKFVGIGHWLSPAEREALTVVPLADIRSRISAPIHEARSGAGISQVREQVLAMIFQPSMDDPTCPQNRGMIEANYHWNINNVLELESQSGERYILPISNDVLATETFEDIRRHVAAQIATSPMPHYEKQDAIHNVRTTNMDKAASDYSVALDELGMEDEEELETMRVG
;
A
#
# COMPACT_ATOMS: atom_id res chain seq x y z
N MET A 1 -12.05 33.65 4.76
CA MET A 1 -12.63 32.28 4.85
C MET A 1 -12.09 31.55 3.63
N PRO A 2 -11.50 30.35 3.76
CA PRO A 2 -11.00 29.61 2.60
C PRO A 2 -12.12 29.42 1.58
N CYS A 3 -11.81 29.58 0.29
CA CYS A 3 -12.81 29.78 -0.76
C CYS A 3 -13.84 28.64 -0.82
N ASN A 4 -13.39 27.42 -0.56
CA ASN A 4 -14.17 26.20 -0.71
C ASN A 4 -14.91 25.74 0.57
N MET A 5 -14.79 26.45 1.70
CA MET A 5 -15.38 26.01 2.98
C MET A 5 -16.91 25.96 2.99
N LYS A 6 -17.57 26.86 2.26
CA LYS A 6 -19.03 26.86 2.13
C LYS A 6 -19.51 25.61 1.37
N ASP A 7 -18.81 25.24 0.31
CA ASP A 7 -19.12 24.07 -0.50
C ASP A 7 -18.79 22.77 0.24
N ALA A 8 -17.67 22.72 0.97
CA ALA A 8 -17.35 21.62 1.89
C ALA A 8 -18.46 21.40 2.92
N THR A 9 -18.95 22.47 3.55
CA THR A 9 -20.02 22.41 4.55
C THR A 9 -21.33 21.89 3.92
N ASN A 10 -21.68 22.37 2.72
CA ASN A 10 -22.85 21.92 1.98
C ASN A 10 -22.74 20.44 1.57
N LEU A 11 -21.59 19.99 1.09
CA LEU A 11 -21.33 18.59 0.73
C LEU A 11 -21.36 17.68 1.95
N SER A 12 -20.79 18.12 3.08
CA SER A 12 -20.86 17.43 4.37
C SER A 12 -22.30 17.23 4.84
N MET A 13 -23.12 18.29 4.79
CA MET A 13 -24.55 18.19 5.09
C MET A 13 -25.28 17.23 4.15
N ARG A 14 -25.09 17.35 2.83
CA ARG A 14 -25.76 16.47 1.85
C ARG A 14 -25.33 15.01 1.97
N THR A 15 -24.08 14.75 2.33
CA THR A 15 -23.55 13.41 2.61
C THR A 15 -24.21 12.79 3.84
N ARG A 16 -24.34 13.57 4.92
CA ARG A 16 -25.01 13.13 6.17
C ARG A 16 -26.52 12.92 5.99
N LEU A 17 -27.13 13.60 5.03
CA LEU A 17 -28.55 13.48 4.69
C LEU A 17 -28.87 12.35 3.69
N LEU A 18 -27.88 11.56 3.26
CA LEU A 18 -28.14 10.36 2.48
C LEU A 18 -29.06 9.42 3.28
N SER A 19 -30.03 8.80 2.60
CA SER A 19 -30.91 7.81 3.22
C SER A 19 -30.10 6.67 3.85
N GLU A 20 -30.62 6.00 4.89
CA GLU A 20 -29.96 4.85 5.55
C GLU A 20 -29.58 3.71 4.57
N ARG A 21 -30.25 3.64 3.41
CA ARG A 21 -29.97 2.70 2.32
C ARG A 21 -29.97 3.42 0.97
N PRO A 22 -28.93 4.22 0.66
CA PRO A 22 -28.88 4.99 -0.57
C PRO A 22 -28.80 4.06 -1.79
N SER A 23 -29.29 4.50 -2.95
CA SER A 23 -29.09 3.74 -4.18
C SER A 23 -27.62 3.77 -4.61
N TRP A 24 -27.18 2.82 -5.44
CA TRP A 24 -25.83 2.87 -6.03
C TRP A 24 -25.62 4.16 -6.84
N THR A 25 -26.67 4.67 -7.49
CA THR A 25 -26.66 5.94 -8.20
C THR A 25 -26.44 7.14 -7.28
N ASP A 26 -27.08 7.16 -6.10
CA ASP A 26 -26.87 8.23 -5.12
C ASP A 26 -25.45 8.22 -4.57
N LEU A 27 -24.90 7.03 -4.27
CA LEU A 27 -23.52 6.86 -3.81
C LEU A 27 -22.52 7.31 -4.87
N LYS A 28 -22.69 6.86 -6.12
CA LYS A 28 -21.85 7.27 -7.25
C LYS A 28 -21.87 8.78 -7.44
N LYS A 29 -23.06 9.38 -7.41
CA LYS A 29 -23.23 10.83 -7.57
C LYS A 29 -22.55 11.59 -6.43
N MET A 30 -22.72 11.16 -5.18
CA MET A 30 -22.08 11.81 -4.04
C MET A 30 -20.56 11.65 -4.06
N ALA A 31 -20.06 10.43 -4.32
CA ALA A 31 -18.63 10.16 -4.40
C ALA A 31 -17.98 10.96 -5.53
N LYS A 32 -18.64 11.10 -6.68
CA LYS A 32 -18.20 11.98 -7.77
C LYS A 32 -18.16 13.44 -7.33
N GLN A 33 -19.21 13.95 -6.67
CA GLN A 33 -19.23 15.35 -6.19
C GLN A 33 -18.11 15.64 -5.17
N LEU A 34 -17.84 14.70 -4.25
CA LEU A 34 -16.74 14.82 -3.30
C LEU A 34 -15.37 14.71 -4.00
N SER A 35 -15.24 13.86 -5.00
CA SER A 35 -14.01 13.70 -5.77
C SER A 35 -13.72 14.98 -6.58
N ASP A 36 -14.73 15.48 -7.29
CA ASP A 36 -14.66 16.73 -8.06
C ASP A 36 -14.29 17.91 -7.15
N PHE A 37 -14.84 17.95 -5.93
CA PHE A 37 -14.48 18.95 -4.92
C PHE A 37 -13.02 18.85 -4.44
N LEU A 38 -12.48 17.64 -4.22
CA LEU A 38 -11.07 17.50 -3.83
C LEU A 38 -10.12 18.01 -4.91
N TYR A 39 -10.52 17.93 -6.18
CA TYR A 39 -9.78 18.55 -7.29
C TYR A 39 -9.87 20.08 -7.32
N THR A 40 -10.72 20.72 -6.50
CA THR A 40 -10.77 22.18 -6.37
C THR A 40 -10.00 22.71 -5.15
N VAL A 41 -9.55 21.83 -4.24
CA VAL A 41 -8.79 22.22 -3.03
C VAL A 41 -7.31 22.40 -3.38
N ALA A 42 -6.80 23.61 -3.23
CA ALA A 42 -5.40 23.94 -3.48
C ALA A 42 -4.57 23.78 -2.21
N ILE A 43 -3.52 22.96 -2.27
CA ILE A 43 -2.55 22.77 -1.18
C ILE A 43 -1.18 23.07 -1.79
N PRO A 44 -0.28 23.87 -1.20
CA PRO A 44 1.01 24.24 -1.81
C PRO A 44 2.04 23.09 -1.76
N PHE A 45 2.95 23.00 -2.73
CA PHE A 45 4.02 21.98 -2.73
C PHE A 45 5.02 22.25 -1.60
N GLU A 46 5.72 21.22 -1.14
CA GLU A 46 7.00 21.44 -0.47
C GLU A 46 8.09 21.72 -1.53
N ASP A 47 9.20 22.30 -1.11
CA ASP A 47 10.33 22.55 -2.02
C ASP A 47 10.78 21.27 -2.73
N ARG A 48 11.09 21.38 -4.02
CA ARG A 48 11.56 20.25 -4.85
C ARG A 48 12.83 19.60 -4.30
N TYR A 49 13.70 20.41 -3.70
CA TYR A 49 14.87 19.98 -2.95
C TYR A 49 14.55 20.05 -1.47
N ILE A 50 14.50 18.89 -0.83
CA ILE A 50 14.30 18.81 0.62
C ILE A 50 15.60 18.35 1.25
N HIS A 51 16.27 19.27 1.93
CA HIS A 51 17.38 18.94 2.79
C HIS A 51 16.82 18.37 4.09
N THR A 52 16.96 17.06 4.31
CA THR A 52 16.43 16.41 5.51
C THR A 52 17.36 16.60 6.71
N GLY A 53 18.05 17.74 6.77
CA GLY A 53 19.11 18.04 7.74
C GLY A 53 18.64 17.75 9.16
N TYR A 54 19.23 16.73 9.79
CA TYR A 54 19.22 16.63 11.23
C TYR A 54 19.96 17.87 11.74
N SER A 55 19.22 18.87 12.23
CA SER A 55 19.85 19.92 13.05
C SER A 55 20.67 19.21 14.13
N ASP A 56 21.84 19.74 14.50
CA ASP A 56 22.81 19.23 15.49
C ASP A 56 22.26 18.91 16.90
N ARG A 57 20.95 18.86 17.08
CA ARG A 57 20.29 18.34 18.27
C ARG A 57 20.05 16.84 18.10
N PRO A 58 20.46 16.00 19.07
CA PRO A 58 20.15 14.58 19.08
C PRO A 58 18.67 14.40 19.38
N HIS A 59 17.80 14.66 18.40
CA HIS A 59 16.45 14.17 18.43
C HIS A 59 16.46 12.78 17.82
N ASP A 60 16.17 11.80 18.68
CA ASP A 60 16.12 10.38 18.36
C ASP A 60 15.54 10.15 16.98
N GLN A 61 16.26 9.35 16.17
CA GLN A 61 15.75 8.78 14.94
C GLN A 61 14.36 8.12 15.15
N GLN A 62 14.05 7.66 16.39
CA GLN A 62 12.74 7.15 16.81
C GLN A 62 11.56 8.13 16.56
N THR A 63 11.78 9.43 16.51
CA THR A 63 10.70 10.42 16.39
C THR A 63 10.07 10.44 14.99
N PHE A 64 10.84 10.09 13.94
CA PHE A 64 10.32 9.94 12.57
C PHE A 64 9.52 8.64 12.37
N PHE A 65 9.68 7.64 13.25
CA PHE A 65 9.04 6.33 13.12
C PHE A 65 7.73 6.18 13.91
N LYS A 66 7.32 7.18 14.71
CA LYS A 66 5.97 7.20 15.30
C LYS A 66 4.96 7.42 14.18
N THR A 67 4.06 6.45 13.98
CA THR A 67 2.95 6.41 12.99
C THR A 67 2.63 7.79 12.43
N ALA A 68 3.28 8.10 11.30
CA ALA A 68 3.22 9.43 10.75
C ALA A 68 1.89 9.57 10.03
N PHE A 69 1.01 10.42 10.54
CA PHE A 69 -0.22 10.77 9.85
C PHE A 69 0.14 11.32 8.45
N PRO A 70 -0.66 11.01 7.41
CA PRO A 70 -0.45 11.60 6.10
C PRO A 70 -0.60 13.13 6.20
N ASP A 71 0.20 13.88 5.43
CA ASP A 71 -0.04 15.32 5.31
C ASP A 71 -1.32 15.58 4.50
N ALA A 72 -1.67 16.85 4.35
CA ALA A 72 -2.85 17.26 3.61
C ALA A 72 -2.82 16.80 2.13
N ARG A 73 -1.64 16.71 1.50
CA ARG A 73 -1.49 16.31 0.09
C ARG A 73 -1.65 14.82 -0.11
N GLN A 74 -0.95 14.02 0.69
CA GLN A 74 -1.10 12.56 0.76
C GLN A 74 -2.55 12.20 1.11
N MET A 75 -3.15 12.91 2.07
CA MET A 75 -4.55 12.70 2.45
C MET A 75 -5.49 13.04 1.28
N ARG A 76 -5.28 14.16 0.57
CA ARG A 76 -6.04 14.51 -0.65
C ARG A 76 -5.92 13.42 -1.72
N TYR A 77 -4.71 12.93 -1.98
CA TYR A 77 -4.48 11.83 -2.93
C TYR A 77 -5.19 10.53 -2.51
N GLN A 78 -5.01 10.10 -1.26
CA GLN A 78 -5.64 8.91 -0.69
C GLN A 78 -7.17 9.00 -0.78
N ARG A 79 -7.78 10.11 -0.36
CA ARG A 79 -9.24 10.29 -0.43
C ARG A 79 -9.77 10.33 -1.85
N THR A 80 -8.99 10.85 -2.79
CA THR A 80 -9.36 10.80 -4.21
C THR A 80 -9.39 9.35 -4.73
N ARG A 81 -8.39 8.52 -4.36
CA ARG A 81 -8.37 7.08 -4.70
C ARG A 81 -9.53 6.32 -4.05
N ASP A 82 -9.82 6.59 -2.78
CA ASP A 82 -10.94 5.99 -2.05
C ASP A 82 -12.28 6.27 -2.74
N LEU A 83 -12.51 7.52 -3.16
CA LEU A 83 -13.73 7.94 -3.85
C LEU A 83 -13.84 7.33 -5.24
N GLN A 84 -12.73 7.23 -5.99
CA GLN A 84 -12.69 6.56 -7.29
C GLN A 84 -13.09 5.08 -7.18
N GLU A 85 -12.63 4.39 -6.12
CA GLU A 85 -13.02 3.01 -5.86
C GLU A 85 -14.52 2.89 -5.54
N ILE A 86 -15.09 3.81 -4.75
CA ILE A 86 -16.54 3.86 -4.51
C ILE A 86 -17.31 4.10 -5.82
N ILE A 87 -16.82 4.97 -6.71
CA ILE A 87 -17.43 5.22 -8.03
C ILE A 87 -17.40 3.96 -8.89
N ARG A 88 -16.28 3.23 -8.91
CA ARG A 88 -16.12 1.96 -9.64
C ARG A 88 -17.10 0.91 -9.12
N GLN A 89 -17.08 0.67 -7.81
CA GLN A 89 -18.00 -0.26 -7.13
C GLN A 89 -19.47 0.10 -7.42
N SER A 90 -19.83 1.38 -7.33
CA SER A 90 -21.20 1.82 -7.58
C SER A 90 -21.62 1.60 -9.04
N THR A 91 -20.71 1.77 -9.99
CA THR A 91 -20.98 1.52 -11.42
C THR A 91 -21.18 0.02 -11.71
N GLU A 92 -20.40 -0.85 -11.06
CA GLU A 92 -20.57 -2.30 -11.16
C GLU A 92 -21.88 -2.78 -10.50
N GLY A 93 -22.25 -2.15 -9.37
CA GLY A 93 -23.52 -2.40 -8.68
C GLY A 93 -24.74 -1.94 -9.47
N GLU A 94 -24.66 -0.81 -10.19
CA GLU A 94 -25.71 -0.31 -11.09
C GLU A 94 -25.97 -1.27 -12.26
N ASN A 95 -24.92 -1.87 -12.81
CA ASN A 95 -25.00 -2.80 -13.95
C ASN A 95 -25.50 -4.21 -13.56
N GLY A 96 -26.03 -4.37 -12.36
CA GLY A 96 -26.80 -5.55 -11.97
C GLY A 96 -25.97 -6.77 -11.60
N ASN A 97 -24.72 -6.61 -11.13
CA ASN A 97 -23.99 -7.72 -10.52
C ASN A 97 -24.69 -8.16 -9.21
N PRO A 98 -25.43 -9.30 -9.19
CA PRO A 98 -26.27 -9.67 -8.05
C PRO A 98 -25.44 -10.02 -6.79
N ALA A 99 -24.13 -10.21 -6.95
CA ALA A 99 -23.19 -10.48 -5.87
C ALA A 99 -22.81 -9.22 -5.07
N MET A 100 -23.08 -8.01 -5.57
CA MET A 100 -22.83 -6.76 -4.84
C MET A 100 -23.96 -6.45 -3.85
N ASN A 101 -23.85 -7.12 -2.71
CA ASN A 101 -24.82 -7.21 -1.63
C ASN A 101 -25.15 -5.84 -0.96
N VAL A 102 -26.32 -5.74 -0.31
CA VAL A 102 -26.73 -4.60 0.54
C VAL A 102 -25.64 -4.25 1.57
N PHE A 103 -24.90 -5.24 2.04
CA PHE A 103 -23.74 -5.08 2.93
C PHE A 103 -22.62 -4.20 2.35
N LEU A 104 -22.23 -4.40 1.08
CA LEU A 104 -21.17 -3.58 0.45
C LEU A 104 -21.63 -2.14 0.28
N ARG A 105 -22.91 -1.95 -0.02
CA ARG A 105 -23.53 -0.63 -0.12
C ARG A 105 -23.55 0.10 1.22
N THR A 106 -23.91 -0.59 2.30
CA THR A 106 -23.84 -0.03 3.67
C THR A 106 -22.40 0.29 4.06
N LYS A 107 -21.45 -0.59 3.74
CA LYS A 107 -20.01 -0.34 3.99
C LYS A 107 -19.52 0.90 3.24
N ALA A 108 -19.83 1.03 1.95
CA ALA A 108 -19.47 2.19 1.13
C ALA A 108 -20.13 3.48 1.66
N THR A 109 -21.38 3.40 2.13
CA THR A 109 -22.10 4.53 2.72
C THR A 109 -21.43 5.01 4.01
N ASN A 110 -21.12 4.10 4.93
CA ASN A 110 -20.43 4.43 6.18
C ASN A 110 -19.06 5.03 5.92
N PHE A 111 -18.29 4.45 4.99
CA PHE A 111 -16.97 4.95 4.64
C PHE A 111 -17.02 6.34 4.01
N LEU A 112 -18.01 6.62 3.16
CA LEU A 112 -18.22 7.93 2.56
C LEU A 112 -18.60 8.99 3.62
N GLN A 113 -19.37 8.59 4.66
CA GLN A 113 -19.67 9.44 5.82
C GLN A 113 -18.43 9.71 6.71
N GLU A 114 -17.50 8.77 6.82
CA GLU A 114 -16.24 8.95 7.54
C GLU A 114 -15.32 9.92 6.79
N ILE A 115 -15.12 9.70 5.48
CA ILE A 115 -14.19 10.50 4.65
C ILE A 115 -14.61 11.96 4.54
N VAL A 116 -15.91 12.29 4.57
CA VAL A 116 -16.36 13.68 4.37
C VAL A 116 -15.82 14.64 5.44
N THR A 117 -15.50 14.13 6.63
CA THR A 117 -14.86 14.92 7.69
C THR A 117 -13.44 15.29 7.30
N ASP A 118 -12.67 14.35 6.75
CA ASP A 118 -11.31 14.61 6.27
C ASP A 118 -11.31 15.59 5.10
N ILE A 119 -12.28 15.47 4.17
CA ILE A 119 -12.44 16.42 3.06
C ILE A 119 -12.74 17.83 3.57
N THR A 120 -13.52 17.95 4.64
CA THR A 120 -13.80 19.24 5.28
C THR A 120 -12.53 19.82 5.90
N ASN A 121 -11.73 19.01 6.59
CA ASN A 121 -10.44 19.43 7.16
C ASN A 121 -9.44 19.85 6.06
N LEU A 122 -9.43 19.16 4.91
CA LEU A 122 -8.60 19.55 3.76
C LEU A 122 -9.02 20.89 3.18
N ALA A 123 -10.33 21.18 3.14
CA ALA A 123 -10.85 22.46 2.67
C ALA A 123 -10.48 23.64 3.61
N GLU A 124 -10.21 23.37 4.89
CA GLU A 124 -9.71 24.38 5.83
C GLU A 124 -8.26 24.77 5.53
N LEU A 125 -7.50 23.86 4.93
CA LEU A 125 -6.12 24.05 4.50
C LEU A 125 -6.00 24.59 3.07
N ASP A 126 -7.14 24.87 2.42
CA ASP A 126 -7.20 25.41 1.07
C ASP A 126 -6.51 26.78 1.02
N SER A 127 -5.41 26.83 0.28
CA SER A 127 -4.55 28.00 0.18
C SER A 127 -4.89 28.89 -1.02
N ASP A 128 -5.98 28.63 -1.76
CA ASP A 128 -6.39 29.43 -2.92
C ASP A 128 -6.65 30.89 -2.50
N PRO A 129 -5.74 31.83 -2.83
CA PRO A 129 -5.91 33.22 -2.50
C PRO A 129 -6.78 33.84 -3.59
N VAL A 130 -8.10 33.87 -3.38
CA VAL A 130 -8.96 34.73 -4.21
C VAL A 130 -8.61 36.19 -3.89
N TYR A 131 -7.75 36.79 -4.71
CA TYR A 131 -7.25 38.15 -4.51
C TYR A 131 -8.30 39.24 -4.79
N TYR A 132 -9.36 38.91 -5.53
CA TYR A 132 -10.35 39.88 -6.00
C TYR A 132 -11.67 39.76 -5.27
N THR A 133 -12.10 40.84 -4.64
CA THR A 133 -13.48 41.00 -4.17
C THR A 133 -14.30 41.65 -5.29
N PRO A 134 -15.53 41.20 -5.60
CA PRO A 134 -16.38 41.93 -6.54
C PRO A 134 -16.65 43.38 -6.09
N PHE A 135 -16.68 44.32 -7.02
CA PHE A 135 -16.85 45.75 -6.76
C PHE A 135 -18.11 46.03 -5.92
N ARG A 136 -19.25 45.40 -6.25
CA ARG A 136 -20.52 45.56 -5.49
C ARG A 136 -20.40 45.15 -4.03
N GLU A 137 -19.51 44.21 -3.73
CA GLU A 137 -19.32 43.65 -2.39
C GLU A 137 -18.20 44.38 -1.63
N SER A 138 -17.32 45.06 -2.35
CA SER A 138 -16.22 45.84 -1.81
C SER A 138 -16.71 47.02 -0.95
N GLY A 139 -15.85 47.48 -0.04
CA GLY A 139 -16.12 48.70 0.73
C GLY A 139 -16.25 49.96 -0.15
N MET A 140 -15.48 50.01 -1.25
CA MET A 140 -15.51 51.11 -2.21
C MET A 140 -16.82 51.15 -3.00
N GLY A 141 -17.20 50.04 -3.62
CA GLY A 141 -18.43 49.99 -4.42
C GLY A 141 -19.70 50.16 -3.57
N ARG A 142 -19.75 49.58 -2.37
CA ARG A 142 -20.87 49.83 -1.44
C ARG A 142 -21.01 51.30 -1.05
N ALA A 143 -19.89 51.99 -0.81
CA ALA A 143 -19.91 53.41 -0.46
C ALA A 143 -20.32 54.31 -1.64
N ILE A 144 -19.83 54.03 -2.86
CA ILE A 144 -20.16 54.78 -4.07
C ILE A 144 -21.65 54.61 -4.41
N LEU A 145 -22.12 53.36 -4.48
CA LEU A 145 -23.52 53.06 -4.76
C LEU A 145 -24.43 53.70 -3.69
N ALA A 146 -24.12 53.57 -2.40
CA ALA A 146 -24.94 54.16 -1.33
C ALA A 146 -24.95 55.69 -1.31
N ASN A 147 -23.85 56.36 -1.69
CA ASN A 147 -23.77 57.82 -1.73
C ASN A 147 -24.59 58.42 -2.87
N ASP A 148 -24.61 57.77 -4.04
CA ASP A 148 -25.44 58.22 -5.17
C ASP A 148 -26.93 58.00 -4.90
N PHE A 149 -27.30 56.89 -4.25
CA PHE A 149 -28.70 56.66 -3.84
C PHE A 149 -29.22 57.64 -2.77
N ARG A 150 -28.33 58.35 -2.05
CA ARG A 150 -28.71 59.40 -1.10
C ARG A 150 -28.87 60.79 -1.75
N ARG A 151 -28.37 60.99 -2.98
CA ARG A 151 -28.39 62.29 -3.68
C ARG A 151 -29.58 62.45 -4.63
N ASP A 152 -30.33 61.39 -4.92
CA ASP A 152 -31.55 61.46 -5.73
C ASP A 152 -32.77 61.84 -4.88
N ASP A 153 -33.06 63.15 -4.82
CA ASP A 153 -34.30 63.69 -4.28
C ASP A 153 -35.51 63.32 -5.18
N GLY A 154 -36.13 62.17 -4.89
CA GLY A 154 -37.60 62.09 -4.87
C GLY A 154 -38.36 61.48 -6.06
N LYS A 155 -37.75 60.70 -6.96
CA LYS A 155 -38.53 59.85 -7.89
C LYS A 155 -38.07 58.38 -7.83
N PRO A 156 -39.00 57.40 -7.81
CA PRO A 156 -38.63 56.00 -7.92
C PRO A 156 -38.11 55.74 -9.33
N ASP A 157 -36.83 55.41 -9.44
CA ASP A 157 -36.26 54.92 -10.70
C ASP A 157 -36.97 53.61 -11.09
N THR A 158 -37.29 53.46 -12.38
CA THR A 158 -37.64 52.15 -12.93
C THR A 158 -36.45 51.21 -12.80
N LEU A 159 -36.69 49.88 -12.76
CA LEU A 159 -35.62 48.89 -12.68
C LEU A 159 -34.56 49.05 -13.79
N GLU A 160 -34.97 49.49 -14.98
CA GLU A 160 -34.06 49.78 -16.11
C GLU A 160 -33.21 51.02 -15.86
N GLN A 161 -33.80 52.12 -15.36
CA GLN A 161 -33.04 53.32 -14.99
C GLN A 161 -32.07 53.04 -13.86
N PHE A 162 -32.47 52.23 -12.88
CA PHE A 162 -31.61 51.77 -11.80
C PHE A 162 -30.42 50.96 -12.33
N LYS A 163 -30.67 49.97 -13.20
CA LYS A 163 -29.60 49.17 -13.84
C LYS A 163 -28.64 50.04 -14.65
N LEU A 164 -29.16 51.00 -15.42
CA LEU A 164 -28.34 51.94 -16.20
C LEU A 164 -27.48 52.84 -15.30
N LYS A 165 -28.01 53.32 -14.17
CA LYS A 165 -27.24 54.11 -13.19
C LYS A 165 -26.14 53.28 -12.55
N VAL A 166 -26.45 52.06 -12.10
CA VAL A 166 -25.46 51.14 -11.52
C VAL A 166 -24.36 50.81 -12.53
N ALA A 167 -24.71 50.52 -13.78
CA ALA A 167 -23.75 50.24 -14.86
C ALA A 167 -22.83 51.44 -15.15
N ARG A 168 -23.36 52.67 -15.11
CA ARG A 168 -22.57 53.91 -15.27
C ARG A 168 -21.55 54.09 -14.16
N GLU A 169 -21.96 53.96 -12.90
CA GLU A 169 -21.04 54.07 -11.77
C GLU A 169 -20.01 52.94 -11.75
N PHE A 170 -20.41 51.74 -12.18
CA PHE A 170 -19.50 50.63 -12.45
C PHE A 170 -18.42 51.04 -13.45
N SER A 171 -18.82 51.45 -14.65
CA SER A 171 -17.91 51.81 -15.74
C SER A 171 -16.98 52.96 -15.34
N ARG A 172 -17.47 53.92 -14.56
CA ARG A 172 -16.72 55.08 -14.09
C ARG A 172 -15.63 54.73 -13.08
N HIS A 173 -15.93 53.84 -12.13
CA HIS A 173 -15.05 53.56 -10.99
C HIS A 173 -14.27 52.24 -11.09
N MET A 174 -14.62 51.38 -12.05
CA MET A 174 -13.94 50.10 -12.25
C MET A 174 -12.43 50.22 -12.49
N PRO A 175 -11.91 51.16 -13.33
CA PRO A 175 -10.47 51.26 -13.54
C PRO A 175 -9.69 51.56 -12.26
N GLU A 176 -10.20 52.47 -11.42
CA GLU A 176 -9.61 52.80 -10.12
C GLU A 176 -9.71 51.62 -9.14
N TYR A 177 -10.85 50.91 -9.17
CA TYR A 177 -11.07 49.76 -8.31
C TYR A 177 -10.13 48.60 -8.62
N LEU A 178 -9.91 48.29 -9.91
CA LEU A 178 -8.97 47.27 -10.34
C LEU A 178 -7.54 47.62 -9.93
N ALA A 179 -7.12 48.87 -10.13
CA ALA A 179 -5.80 49.35 -9.68
C ALA A 179 -5.59 49.25 -8.15
N ARG A 180 -6.64 49.44 -7.35
CA ARG A 180 -6.58 49.27 -5.88
C ARG A 180 -6.62 47.81 -5.45
N SER A 181 -7.33 46.96 -6.20
CA SER A 181 -7.48 45.54 -5.90
C SER A 181 -6.23 44.74 -6.24
N PHE A 182 -5.42 45.25 -7.18
CA PHE A 182 -4.15 44.67 -7.62
C PHE A 182 -3.05 45.73 -7.51
N PRO A 183 -2.59 46.09 -6.29
CA PRO A 183 -1.56 47.09 -6.12
C PRO A 183 -0.22 46.62 -6.70
N ASP A 184 0.57 47.56 -7.24
CA ASP A 184 1.92 47.28 -7.71
C ASP A 184 2.76 46.65 -6.59
N ALA A 185 3.43 45.53 -6.88
CA ALA A 185 4.35 44.91 -5.94
C ALA A 185 5.54 45.86 -5.70
N GLU A 186 5.60 46.48 -4.51
CA GLU A 186 6.50 47.58 -4.15
C GLU A 186 8.01 47.30 -4.25
N ASN A 187 8.46 46.11 -4.70
CA ASN A 187 9.89 45.78 -4.69
C ASN A 187 10.48 45.12 -5.95
N ASN A 188 9.73 44.80 -7.03
CA ASN A 188 10.34 44.26 -8.26
C ASN A 188 9.57 44.49 -9.58
N GLY A 189 8.53 45.33 -9.61
CA GLY A 189 8.04 45.95 -10.86
C GLY A 189 7.38 45.05 -11.91
N GLN A 190 6.90 43.85 -11.56
CA GLN A 190 6.03 43.06 -12.44
C GLN A 190 4.59 43.04 -11.90
N PRO A 191 3.57 43.30 -12.74
CA PRO A 191 2.17 43.17 -12.35
C PRO A 191 1.83 41.73 -11.95
N LEU A 192 0.89 41.55 -11.01
CA LEU A 192 0.41 40.24 -10.60
C LEU A 192 -0.29 39.53 -11.76
N GLU A 193 0.09 38.29 -12.09
CA GLU A 193 -0.67 37.45 -13.02
C GLU A 193 -1.93 36.91 -12.34
N LEU A 194 -3.09 37.08 -12.98
CA LEU A 194 -4.37 36.58 -12.46
C LEU A 194 -4.51 35.09 -12.74
N ASN A 195 -4.98 34.32 -11.76
CA ASN A 195 -5.50 32.99 -12.03
C ASN A 195 -6.81 33.06 -12.85
N VAL A 196 -7.16 31.98 -13.54
CA VAL A 196 -8.36 31.90 -14.40
C VAL A 196 -9.64 32.23 -13.63
N ARG A 197 -9.77 31.77 -12.38
CA ARG A 197 -10.97 32.04 -11.56
C ARG A 197 -11.12 33.53 -11.30
N THR A 198 -10.04 34.20 -10.93
CA THR A 198 -9.98 35.64 -10.66
C THR A 198 -10.23 36.43 -11.95
N LEU A 199 -9.67 36.00 -13.07
CA LEU A 199 -9.96 36.56 -14.39
C LEU A 199 -11.46 36.49 -14.74
N ILE A 200 -12.10 35.33 -14.51
CA ILE A 200 -13.53 35.15 -14.80
C ILE A 200 -14.38 36.02 -13.84
N LEU A 201 -13.98 36.17 -12.58
CA LEU A 201 -14.65 37.08 -11.62
C LEU A 201 -14.53 38.55 -12.06
N VAL A 202 -13.35 38.99 -12.47
CA VAL A 202 -13.13 40.33 -13.04
C VAL A 202 -13.96 40.51 -14.32
N ALA A 203 -13.99 39.50 -15.20
CA ALA A 203 -14.81 39.51 -16.42
C ALA A 203 -16.31 39.61 -16.11
N ARG A 204 -16.80 38.96 -15.05
CA ARG A 204 -18.18 39.10 -14.55
C ARG A 204 -18.49 40.55 -14.21
N ASP A 205 -17.62 41.15 -13.41
CA ASP A 205 -17.82 42.48 -12.90
C ASP A 205 -17.77 43.49 -14.05
N LEU A 206 -16.86 43.30 -15.01
CA LEU A 206 -16.84 44.10 -16.23
C LEU A 206 -18.14 43.93 -17.03
N PHE A 207 -18.65 42.71 -17.19
CA PHE A 207 -19.93 42.45 -17.86
C PHE A 207 -21.11 43.12 -17.16
N ASP A 208 -21.17 43.06 -15.83
CA ASP A 208 -22.18 43.72 -15.00
C ASP A 208 -22.17 45.25 -15.14
N GLY A 209 -21.06 45.83 -15.62
CA GLY A 209 -20.90 47.24 -15.96
C GLY A 209 -21.29 47.61 -17.38
N LEU A 210 -21.54 46.63 -18.26
CA LEU A 210 -21.99 46.86 -19.64
C LEU A 210 -23.51 47.01 -19.69
N THR A 211 -23.99 47.85 -20.60
CA THR A 211 -25.44 48.05 -20.84
C THR A 211 -25.98 47.17 -21.98
N ASN A 212 -25.14 46.30 -22.55
CA ASN A 212 -25.45 45.47 -23.71
C ASN A 212 -25.51 43.99 -23.31
N ASP A 213 -26.62 43.34 -23.68
CA ASP A 213 -26.85 41.93 -23.38
C ASP A 213 -26.42 40.99 -24.53
N ASP A 214 -25.97 41.54 -25.67
CA ASP A 214 -25.46 40.72 -26.78
C ASP A 214 -24.12 40.06 -26.42
N PRO A 215 -24.01 38.71 -26.41
CA PRO A 215 -22.79 38.04 -26.02
C PRO A 215 -21.59 38.38 -26.90
N GLN A 216 -21.81 38.63 -28.20
CA GLN A 216 -20.73 38.90 -29.15
C GLN A 216 -20.09 40.26 -28.86
N GLU A 217 -20.90 41.32 -28.85
CA GLU A 217 -20.44 42.69 -28.57
C GLU A 217 -19.88 42.82 -27.14
N SER A 218 -20.53 42.19 -26.15
CA SER A 218 -20.06 42.23 -24.76
C SER A 218 -18.78 41.41 -24.53
N GLY A 219 -18.60 40.28 -25.23
CA GLY A 219 -17.35 39.52 -25.18
C GLY A 219 -16.16 40.28 -25.76
N GLU A 220 -16.38 41.02 -26.86
CA GLU A 220 -15.37 41.91 -27.45
C GLU A 220 -15.02 43.09 -26.52
N ALA A 221 -16.02 43.67 -25.86
CA ALA A 221 -15.83 44.75 -24.90
C ALA A 221 -15.02 44.31 -23.68
N ILE A 222 -15.37 43.17 -23.05
CA ILE A 222 -14.65 42.60 -21.90
C ILE A 222 -13.20 42.30 -22.29
N HIS A 223 -12.98 41.61 -23.42
CA HIS A 223 -11.64 41.32 -23.92
C HIS A 223 -10.81 42.61 -24.07
N THR A 224 -11.39 43.66 -24.67
CA THR A 224 -10.71 44.94 -24.86
C THR A 224 -10.35 45.60 -23.52
N MET A 225 -11.24 45.56 -22.54
CA MET A 225 -11.00 46.10 -21.20
C MET A 225 -9.90 45.33 -20.44
N LEU A 226 -9.91 44.00 -20.52
CA LEU A 226 -8.91 43.13 -19.89
C LEU A 226 -7.52 43.33 -20.51
N MET A 227 -7.42 43.31 -21.84
CA MET A 227 -6.16 43.59 -22.54
C MET A 227 -5.68 45.02 -22.26
N GLY A 228 -6.60 45.98 -22.10
CA GLY A 228 -6.28 47.34 -21.69
C GLY A 228 -5.69 47.42 -20.28
N ALA A 229 -6.27 46.70 -19.32
CA ALA A 229 -5.77 46.63 -17.95
C ALA A 229 -4.37 46.00 -17.89
N GLU A 230 -4.10 44.96 -18.68
CA GLU A 230 -2.79 44.33 -18.80
C GLU A 230 -1.74 45.26 -19.42
N ARG A 231 -2.08 45.97 -20.51
CA ARG A 231 -1.20 46.98 -21.12
C ARG A 231 -0.87 48.14 -20.17
N ASN A 232 -1.79 48.45 -19.26
CA ASN A 232 -1.62 49.50 -18.26
C ASN A 232 -0.92 49.01 -16.98
N GLY A 233 -0.46 47.76 -16.95
CA GLY A 233 0.31 47.21 -15.83
C GLY A 233 -0.50 46.92 -14.58
N ILE A 234 -1.83 46.83 -14.66
CA ILE A 234 -2.69 46.57 -13.49
C ILE A 234 -2.56 45.10 -13.03
N PHE A 235 -2.56 44.18 -13.97
CA PHE A 235 -2.35 42.73 -13.76
C PHE A 235 -1.96 42.07 -15.08
N GLN A 236 -1.40 40.86 -15.05
CA GLN A 236 -1.17 40.04 -16.25
C GLN A 236 -2.28 39.01 -16.42
N ILE A 237 -2.61 38.67 -17.67
CA ILE A 237 -3.64 37.67 -18.00
C ILE A 237 -2.94 36.32 -18.22
N PRO A 238 -3.46 35.20 -17.71
CA PRO A 238 -2.77 33.92 -17.76
C PRO A 238 -2.52 33.45 -19.20
N GLU A 239 -1.37 32.84 -19.45
CA GLU A 239 -0.95 32.31 -20.76
C GLU A 239 -1.60 30.97 -21.09
N ILE A 240 -2.93 30.94 -21.17
CA ILE A 240 -3.72 29.74 -21.49
C ILE A 240 -4.36 29.86 -22.87
N ASP A 241 -4.37 28.76 -23.62
CA ASP A 241 -4.98 28.68 -24.95
C ASP A 241 -6.42 29.22 -24.95
N ASN A 242 -6.70 30.11 -25.90
CA ASN A 242 -8.00 30.75 -26.16
C ASN A 242 -8.49 31.78 -25.11
N VAL A 243 -7.91 31.84 -23.90
CA VAL A 243 -8.37 32.77 -22.83
C VAL A 243 -8.22 34.25 -23.24
N ARG A 244 -7.21 34.56 -24.04
CA ARG A 244 -6.95 35.91 -24.57
C ARG A 244 -7.77 36.26 -25.81
N THR A 245 -8.88 35.57 -26.08
CA THR A 245 -9.72 35.81 -27.27
C THR A 245 -11.12 36.31 -26.88
N PRO A 246 -11.78 37.13 -27.73
CA PRO A 246 -13.18 37.50 -27.49
C PRO A 246 -14.10 36.29 -27.38
N ALA A 247 -13.90 35.26 -28.21
CA ALA A 247 -14.74 34.06 -28.26
C ALA A 247 -14.86 33.36 -26.90
N TYR A 248 -13.77 33.32 -26.13
CA TYR A 248 -13.78 32.77 -24.77
C TYR A 248 -14.78 33.49 -23.84
N PHE A 249 -14.80 34.83 -23.87
CA PHE A 249 -15.72 35.62 -23.04
C PHE A 249 -17.17 35.59 -23.58
N GLN A 250 -17.35 35.50 -24.90
CA GLN A 250 -18.68 35.30 -25.50
C GLN A 250 -19.33 34.02 -24.98
N ASP A 251 -18.59 32.92 -24.91
CA ASP A 251 -19.09 31.64 -24.41
C ASP A 251 -19.36 31.69 -22.89
N LEU A 252 -18.53 32.38 -22.11
CA LEU A 252 -18.80 32.62 -20.68
C LEU A 252 -20.11 33.39 -20.46
N ILE A 253 -20.38 34.43 -21.26
CA ILE A 253 -21.63 35.22 -21.19
C ILE A 253 -22.83 34.37 -21.61
N ARG A 254 -22.73 33.61 -22.71
CA ARG A 254 -23.80 32.69 -23.17
C ARG A 254 -24.20 31.70 -22.09
N ASN A 255 -23.22 31.21 -21.33
CA ASN A 255 -23.41 30.30 -20.21
C ASN A 255 -23.76 31.03 -18.89
N LYS A 256 -24.08 32.33 -18.94
CA LYS A 256 -24.43 33.18 -17.78
C LYS A 256 -23.40 33.09 -16.65
N PHE A 257 -22.15 32.81 -16.99
CA PHE A 257 -21.08 32.54 -16.06
C PHE A 257 -21.43 31.48 -14.98
N SER A 258 -22.27 30.49 -15.31
CA SER A 258 -22.77 29.48 -14.35
C SER A 258 -21.67 28.69 -13.64
N ASP A 259 -20.46 28.67 -14.19
CA ASP A 259 -19.28 27.96 -13.67
C ASP A 259 -18.34 28.84 -12.82
N GLN A 260 -18.64 30.11 -12.59
CA GLN A 260 -17.76 31.04 -11.86
C GLN A 260 -17.43 30.65 -10.43
N ALA A 261 -18.39 30.06 -9.71
CA ALA A 261 -18.18 29.63 -8.34
C ALA A 261 -17.34 28.36 -8.24
N HIS A 262 -17.22 27.60 -9.34
CA HIS A 262 -16.58 26.28 -9.40
C HIS A 262 -15.34 26.24 -10.30
N ALA A 263 -14.99 27.35 -10.96
CA ALA A 263 -13.78 27.46 -11.76
C ALA A 263 -12.56 27.24 -10.86
N PRO A 264 -11.79 26.16 -11.07
CA PRO A 264 -10.78 25.75 -10.12
C PRO A 264 -9.49 26.56 -10.41
N SER A 265 -8.75 26.98 -9.37
CA SER A 265 -7.54 27.81 -9.51
C SER A 265 -6.40 26.98 -10.11
N LEU A 266 -6.33 26.91 -11.45
CA LEU A 266 -5.45 25.99 -12.16
C LEU A 266 -3.96 26.12 -11.78
N ASP A 267 -3.52 27.31 -11.36
CA ASP A 267 -2.12 27.60 -11.03
C ASP A 267 -1.62 26.83 -9.79
N TYR A 268 -2.52 26.47 -8.87
CA TYR A 268 -2.20 25.71 -7.65
C TYR A 268 -2.85 24.33 -7.60
N LEU A 269 -3.68 24.01 -8.60
CA LEU A 269 -4.25 22.68 -8.78
C LEU A 269 -3.27 21.79 -9.50
N LEU A 270 -2.25 21.49 -8.72
CA LEU A 270 -1.14 20.70 -9.16
C LEU A 270 -1.61 19.25 -9.30
N PRO A 271 -1.31 18.59 -10.44
CA PRO A 271 -1.63 17.18 -10.62
C PRO A 271 -0.97 16.38 -9.51
N PHE A 272 -1.54 15.23 -9.16
CA PHE A 272 -0.91 14.33 -8.19
C PHE A 272 0.47 13.90 -8.70
N THR A 273 1.50 14.34 -7.99
CA THR A 273 2.91 14.08 -8.25
C THR A 273 3.41 12.89 -7.43
N VAL A 274 4.66 12.48 -7.67
CA VAL A 274 5.32 11.44 -6.88
C VAL A 274 5.51 11.88 -5.41
N GLN A 275 5.63 13.18 -5.14
CA GLN A 275 5.72 13.76 -3.80
C GLN A 275 4.42 13.57 -3.00
N ASP A 276 3.25 13.67 -3.65
CA ASP A 276 1.96 13.42 -3.00
C ASP A 276 1.78 11.93 -2.62
N ARG A 277 2.61 11.03 -3.19
CA ARG A 277 2.57 9.58 -2.93
C ARG A 277 3.61 9.16 -1.89
N LEU A 278 4.79 9.78 -1.87
CA LEU A 278 5.87 9.46 -0.94
C LEU A 278 6.52 10.74 -0.41
N GLN A 279 6.35 11.00 0.88
CA GLN A 279 6.96 12.15 1.55
C GLN A 279 8.43 11.96 1.87
N ALA A 280 9.08 13.06 2.25
CA ALA A 280 10.46 13.05 2.67
C ALA A 280 10.72 12.09 3.84
N LYS A 281 9.87 12.14 4.87
CA LYS A 281 9.98 11.26 6.04
C LYS A 281 9.87 9.77 5.66
N ASP A 282 8.97 9.45 4.73
CA ASP A 282 8.69 8.08 4.29
C ASP A 282 9.78 7.57 3.35
N ALA A 283 10.34 8.46 2.51
CA ALA A 283 11.52 8.19 1.70
C ALA A 283 12.75 7.91 2.59
N VAL A 284 13.01 8.76 3.60
CA VAL A 284 14.08 8.54 4.58
C VAL A 284 13.86 7.22 5.33
N LYS A 285 12.62 6.94 5.76
CA LYS A 285 12.27 5.67 6.40
C LYS A 285 12.52 4.49 5.47
N ALA A 286 12.10 4.55 4.21
CA ALA A 286 12.34 3.49 3.23
C ALA A 286 13.83 3.23 3.00
N LEU A 287 14.67 4.27 3.04
CA LEU A 287 16.13 4.14 2.96
C LEU A 287 16.74 3.58 4.26
N ALA A 288 16.30 4.06 5.42
CA ALA A 288 16.75 3.57 6.73
C ALA A 288 16.37 2.10 6.95
N GLU A 289 15.18 1.74 6.49
CA GLU A 289 14.67 0.38 6.42
C GLU A 289 15.54 -0.54 5.58
N GLN A 290 16.57 -0.08 4.86
CA GLN A 290 17.53 -0.93 4.16
C GLN A 290 18.77 -1.34 4.99
N LYS A 291 18.98 -0.82 6.23
CA LYS A 291 19.98 -1.27 7.27
C LYS A 291 21.41 -1.52 6.76
N ASN A 292 21.72 -1.05 5.56
CA ASN A 292 23.03 -1.13 4.95
C ASN A 292 23.63 0.26 5.05
N SER A 293 24.47 0.44 6.07
CA SER A 293 25.04 1.70 6.60
C SER A 293 25.98 2.46 5.66
N ARG A 294 25.74 2.45 4.34
CA ARG A 294 26.54 3.23 3.37
C ARG A 294 26.00 4.64 3.14
N ILE A 295 24.76 4.94 3.56
CA ILE A 295 24.17 6.27 3.46
C ILE A 295 24.32 6.98 4.81
N SER A 296 24.96 8.15 4.80
CA SER A 296 24.82 9.09 5.89
C SER A 296 23.38 9.61 5.87
N MET A 297 22.60 9.40 6.92
CA MET A 297 21.29 10.07 7.03
C MET A 297 21.45 11.56 7.36
N ASN A 298 22.65 11.98 7.75
CA ASN A 298 23.02 13.38 7.90
C ASN A 298 23.28 13.98 6.51
N ASP A 299 22.75 15.18 6.27
CA ASP A 299 22.89 15.94 5.02
C ASP A 299 22.35 15.25 3.75
N LEU A 300 21.33 14.41 3.90
CA LEU A 300 20.60 13.83 2.77
C LEU A 300 19.74 14.90 2.08
N THR A 301 19.87 14.98 0.76
CA THR A 301 19.03 15.85 -0.08
C THR A 301 18.09 14.99 -0.92
N LEU A 302 16.78 15.14 -0.71
CA LEU A 302 15.77 14.52 -1.56
C LEU A 302 15.42 15.45 -2.71
N TYR A 303 15.32 14.89 -3.92
CA TYR A 303 14.93 15.60 -5.13
C TYR A 303 13.71 14.94 -5.76
N TYR A 304 12.57 15.62 -5.77
CA TYR A 304 11.35 15.11 -6.39
C TYR A 304 11.31 15.46 -7.88
N MET A 305 11.16 14.44 -8.73
CA MET A 305 11.03 14.66 -10.17
C MET A 305 9.65 15.21 -10.51
N THR A 306 9.61 16.20 -11.40
CA THR A 306 8.39 16.90 -11.82
C THR A 306 8.06 16.72 -13.30
N GLY A 307 8.90 16.00 -14.05
CA GLY A 307 8.80 15.78 -15.50
C GLY A 307 9.45 16.86 -16.38
N ASP A 308 10.26 17.76 -15.82
CA ASP A 308 10.82 18.90 -16.57
C ASP A 308 12.17 18.56 -17.26
N GLN A 309 12.76 19.52 -17.99
CA GLN A 309 14.08 19.31 -18.60
C GLN A 309 15.22 19.22 -17.58
N ARG A 310 15.05 19.79 -16.37
CA ARG A 310 16.06 19.74 -15.31
C ARG A 310 16.17 18.34 -14.72
N ASP A 311 15.04 17.63 -14.61
CA ASP A 311 15.00 16.21 -14.23
C ASP A 311 15.91 15.34 -15.08
N LYS A 312 15.94 15.60 -16.39
CA LYS A 312 16.80 14.88 -17.33
C LYS A 312 18.28 15.11 -17.04
N HIS A 313 18.66 16.34 -16.71
CA HIS A 313 20.02 16.68 -16.37
C HIS A 313 20.43 16.04 -15.03
N GLU A 314 19.56 16.15 -14.03
CA GLU A 314 19.74 15.58 -12.70
C GLU A 314 19.88 14.06 -12.73
N LEU A 315 19.06 13.37 -13.53
CA LEU A 315 19.17 11.93 -13.68
C LEU A 315 20.46 11.54 -14.41
N LEU A 316 20.98 12.34 -15.34
CA LEU A 316 22.25 12.08 -16.03
C LEU A 316 23.49 12.43 -15.18
N SER A 317 23.39 13.39 -14.26
CA SER A 317 24.46 13.78 -13.34
C SER A 317 24.55 12.86 -12.12
N LEU A 318 23.46 12.15 -11.77
CA LEU A 318 23.42 11.23 -10.65
C LEU A 318 24.60 10.23 -10.70
N GLY A 319 25.40 10.19 -9.63
CA GLY A 319 26.62 9.38 -9.52
C GLY A 319 27.92 10.09 -9.90
N ARG A 320 27.88 11.31 -10.46
CA ARG A 320 29.08 12.12 -10.74
C ARG A 320 29.42 13.08 -9.60
N ASP A 321 28.40 13.57 -8.91
CA ASP A 321 28.52 14.52 -7.83
C ASP A 321 28.73 13.79 -6.49
N LYS A 322 29.42 14.44 -5.55
CA LYS A 322 29.68 13.92 -4.19
C LYS A 322 28.52 14.15 -3.23
N ASP A 323 27.44 14.77 -3.70
CA ASP A 323 26.29 15.09 -2.87
C ASP A 323 25.53 13.80 -2.51
N ASN A 324 25.20 13.68 -1.22
CA ASN A 324 24.32 12.63 -0.73
C ASN A 324 22.87 12.92 -1.13
N ARG A 325 22.57 12.68 -2.41
CA ARG A 325 21.31 13.03 -3.06
C ARG A 325 20.51 11.79 -3.44
N VAL A 326 19.23 11.77 -3.10
CA VAL A 326 18.28 10.74 -3.53
C VAL A 326 17.23 11.40 -4.42
N MET A 327 17.07 10.86 -5.62
CA MET A 327 16.02 11.25 -6.55
C MET A 327 14.78 10.41 -6.29
N VAL A 328 13.61 11.04 -6.28
CA VAL A 328 12.30 10.39 -6.19
C VAL A 328 11.63 10.49 -7.56
N MET A 329 11.45 9.35 -8.20
CA MET A 329 10.97 9.17 -9.57
C MET A 329 9.68 8.34 -9.54
N PRO A 330 8.71 8.54 -10.45
CA PRO A 330 7.65 7.56 -10.69
C PRO A 330 8.17 6.40 -11.54
N ASP A 331 7.81 5.15 -11.20
CA ASP A 331 7.96 4.00 -12.09
C ASP A 331 6.91 4.02 -13.23
N ASN A 332 6.90 2.99 -14.07
CA ASN A 332 5.96 2.86 -15.19
C ASN A 332 4.48 2.83 -14.76
N ASP A 333 4.19 2.40 -13.53
CA ASP A 333 2.84 2.37 -12.95
C ASP A 333 2.54 3.67 -12.14
N GLY A 334 3.51 4.59 -12.09
CA GLY A 334 3.46 5.84 -11.34
C GLY A 334 3.81 5.69 -9.85
N GLU A 335 4.22 4.50 -9.40
CA GLU A 335 4.61 4.28 -8.01
C GLU A 335 5.99 4.89 -7.72
N PRO A 336 6.20 5.45 -6.52
CA PRO A 336 7.42 6.15 -6.19
C PRO A 336 8.62 5.19 -6.05
N ILE A 337 9.71 5.52 -6.72
CA ILE A 337 11.01 4.84 -6.62
C ILE A 337 12.09 5.84 -6.21
N LEU A 338 12.98 5.41 -5.33
CA LEU A 338 14.10 6.18 -4.82
C LEU A 338 15.37 5.73 -5.52
N ILE A 339 16.13 6.67 -6.07
CA ILE A 339 17.32 6.40 -6.86
C ILE A 339 18.49 7.19 -6.27
N GLN A 340 19.62 6.52 -6.07
CA GLN A 340 20.81 7.12 -5.47
C GLN A 340 22.07 6.59 -6.15
N SER A 341 23.16 7.35 -6.10
CA SER A 341 24.49 6.80 -6.36
C SER A 341 24.83 5.66 -5.38
N TYR A 342 25.43 4.57 -5.88
CA TYR A 342 25.90 3.49 -5.01
C TYR A 342 27.07 3.92 -4.09
N GLY A 343 27.87 4.89 -4.55
CA GLY A 343 28.97 5.49 -3.80
C GLY A 343 29.98 6.21 -4.70
N ASP A 344 30.82 7.05 -4.11
CA ASP A 344 31.74 7.97 -4.80
C ASP A 344 32.68 7.31 -5.83
N ASN A 345 32.96 6.02 -5.65
CA ASN A 345 33.86 5.25 -6.52
C ASN A 345 33.16 4.53 -7.67
N PHE A 346 31.83 4.59 -7.77
CA PHE A 346 31.04 3.81 -8.73
C PHE A 346 30.02 4.69 -9.48
N ARG A 347 30.53 5.56 -10.37
CA ARG A 347 29.73 6.59 -11.05
C ARG A 347 28.53 6.08 -11.86
N ASN A 348 28.61 4.84 -12.35
CA ASN A 348 27.58 4.25 -13.21
C ASN A 348 26.67 3.27 -12.46
N LEU A 349 27.00 2.94 -11.21
CA LEU A 349 26.16 2.06 -10.40
C LEU A 349 25.17 2.92 -9.62
N LEU A 350 23.90 2.70 -9.91
CA LEU A 350 22.81 3.30 -9.15
C LEU A 350 22.21 2.28 -8.22
N ARG A 351 21.86 2.74 -7.03
CA ARG A 351 20.99 2.05 -6.10
C ARG A 351 19.57 2.51 -6.37
N VAL A 352 18.69 1.56 -6.65
CA VAL A 352 17.25 1.78 -6.82
C VAL A 352 16.55 1.12 -5.63
N VAL A 353 15.63 1.83 -5.00
CA VAL A 353 14.85 1.38 -3.85
C VAL A 353 13.38 1.69 -4.10
N LYS A 354 12.55 0.65 -4.20
CA LYS A 354 11.10 0.80 -4.13
C LYS A 354 10.66 0.59 -2.66
N PRO A 355 9.89 1.50 -2.05
CA PRO A 355 9.45 1.34 -0.65
C PRO A 355 8.79 -0.02 -0.40
N GLY A 356 9.23 -0.73 0.65
CA GLY A 356 8.76 -2.09 0.98
C GLY A 356 9.43 -3.23 0.20
N TYR A 357 10.31 -2.92 -0.76
CA TYR A 357 11.07 -3.91 -1.54
C TYR A 357 12.56 -3.87 -1.17
N GLN A 358 13.26 -4.95 -1.50
CA GLN A 358 14.71 -5.06 -1.37
C GLN A 358 15.39 -4.16 -2.39
N GLU A 359 16.40 -3.41 -1.94
CA GLU A 359 17.18 -2.55 -2.83
C GLU A 359 17.85 -3.34 -3.96
N LYS A 360 17.98 -2.68 -5.11
CA LYS A 360 18.67 -3.23 -6.27
C LYS A 360 19.75 -2.27 -6.73
N ILE A 361 20.88 -2.82 -7.17
CA ILE A 361 22.00 -2.04 -7.70
C ILE A 361 22.04 -2.32 -9.19
N VAL A 362 22.05 -1.28 -10.00
CA VAL A 362 21.96 -1.38 -11.46
C VAL A 362 23.12 -0.64 -12.07
N ASP A 363 23.75 -1.27 -13.06
CA ASP A 363 24.68 -0.57 -13.93
C ASP A 363 23.93 0.17 -15.01
N THR A 364 24.24 1.45 -15.12
CA THR A 364 23.61 2.37 -16.05
C THR A 364 24.61 2.87 -17.11
N MET A 365 25.75 2.19 -17.24
CA MET A 365 26.70 2.39 -18.32
C MET A 365 26.29 1.59 -19.57
N GLU A 366 26.37 2.24 -20.73
CA GLU A 366 26.40 1.55 -22.03
C GLU A 366 27.54 2.13 -22.87
N ASP A 367 28.46 1.26 -23.28
CA ASP A 367 29.60 1.66 -24.10
C ASP A 367 29.14 2.09 -25.51
N GLY A 368 29.62 3.25 -25.96
CA GLY A 368 29.41 3.73 -27.34
C GLY A 368 28.25 4.71 -27.55
N ILE A 369 27.37 4.97 -26.56
CA ILE A 369 26.31 5.98 -26.69
C ILE A 369 26.83 7.38 -26.34
N ARG A 370 26.98 8.24 -27.36
CA ARG A 370 27.38 9.64 -27.18
C ARG A 370 26.21 10.61 -26.99
N ASP A 371 25.03 10.26 -27.49
CA ASP A 371 23.82 11.10 -27.45
C ASP A 371 23.23 11.14 -26.02
N PRO A 372 23.12 12.32 -25.38
CA PRO A 372 22.57 12.46 -24.02
C PRO A 372 21.14 11.92 -23.87
N MET A 373 20.29 12.04 -24.90
CA MET A 373 18.90 11.57 -24.82
C MET A 373 18.84 10.04 -24.81
N LYS A 374 19.59 9.38 -25.70
CA LYS A 374 19.67 7.91 -25.70
C LYS A 374 20.26 7.35 -24.41
N ARG A 375 21.22 8.06 -23.79
CA ARG A 375 21.76 7.69 -22.48
C ARG A 375 20.73 7.80 -21.37
N LEU A 376 19.87 8.83 -21.42
CA LEU A 376 18.78 9.01 -20.48
C LEU A 376 17.76 7.88 -20.62
N ASP A 377 17.39 7.54 -21.85
CA ASP A 377 16.43 6.46 -22.15
C ASP A 377 16.97 5.13 -21.60
N TYR A 378 18.21 4.76 -21.95
CA TYR A 378 18.86 3.55 -21.43
C TYR A 378 18.90 3.53 -19.89
N ARG A 379 19.28 4.64 -19.27
CA ARG A 379 19.35 4.75 -17.80
C ARG A 379 17.97 4.56 -17.16
N THR A 380 16.94 5.15 -17.74
CA THR A 380 15.56 5.04 -17.27
C THR A 380 15.03 3.62 -17.44
N ASP A 381 15.30 2.99 -18.59
CA ASP A 381 14.94 1.60 -18.87
C ASP A 381 15.62 0.63 -17.90
N ALA A 382 16.91 0.84 -17.62
CA ALA A 382 17.65 0.04 -16.65
C ALA A 382 17.07 0.16 -15.23
N ILE A 383 16.67 1.37 -14.82
CA ILE A 383 16.01 1.62 -13.53
C ILE A 383 14.64 0.93 -13.48
N ASN A 384 13.81 1.08 -14.50
CA ASN A 384 12.47 0.47 -14.54
C ASN A 384 12.53 -1.06 -14.59
N HIS A 385 13.46 -1.60 -15.38
CA HIS A 385 13.73 -3.04 -15.40
C HIS A 385 14.23 -3.54 -14.03
N ALA A 386 15.09 -2.77 -13.37
CA ALA A 386 15.51 -3.06 -12.00
C ALA A 386 14.31 -3.17 -11.05
N VAL A 387 13.38 -2.22 -11.11
CA VAL A 387 12.15 -2.19 -10.29
C VAL A 387 11.27 -3.42 -10.52
N GLY A 388 11.05 -3.83 -11.78
CA GLY A 388 10.20 -4.97 -12.11
C GLY A 388 10.70 -6.33 -11.57
N GLU A 389 11.99 -6.41 -11.23
CA GLU A 389 12.63 -7.62 -10.71
C GLU A 389 12.92 -7.57 -9.21
N MET A 390 12.59 -6.45 -8.53
CA MET A 390 12.77 -6.33 -7.09
C MET A 390 11.85 -7.28 -6.34
N THR A 391 12.38 -7.92 -5.30
CA THR A 391 11.60 -8.77 -4.39
C THR A 391 11.16 -7.97 -3.17
N ARG A 392 10.00 -8.33 -2.63
CA ARG A 392 9.48 -7.73 -1.39
C ARG A 392 10.41 -8.01 -0.20
N MET A 393 10.45 -7.10 0.76
CA MET A 393 11.19 -7.30 2.02
C MET A 393 10.36 -8.11 3.05
N THR A 394 10.94 -9.14 3.65
CA THR A 394 10.27 -10.10 4.58
C THR A 394 10.74 -10.02 6.04
N GLU A 395 11.49 -8.97 6.35
CA GLU A 395 12.03 -8.71 7.69
C GLU A 395 11.68 -7.30 8.18
N ASN A 396 10.49 -6.83 7.78
CA ASN A 396 9.92 -5.56 8.22
C ASN A 396 9.13 -5.75 9.53
N ALA A 397 8.93 -4.67 10.29
CA ALA A 397 8.06 -4.65 11.46
C ALA A 397 6.59 -4.97 11.09
N THR A 398 6.15 -4.58 9.89
CA THR A 398 4.79 -4.82 9.36
C THR A 398 4.43 -6.30 9.24
N ASP A 399 5.41 -7.20 9.12
CA ASP A 399 5.17 -8.64 8.97
C ASP A 399 4.59 -9.25 10.27
N ASN A 400 4.99 -8.72 11.44
CA ASN A 400 4.43 -9.13 12.73
C ASN A 400 2.97 -8.70 12.86
N GLU A 401 2.62 -7.52 12.36
CA GLU A 401 1.25 -7.00 12.37
C GLU A 401 0.34 -7.86 11.49
N THR A 402 0.86 -8.34 10.35
CA THR A 402 0.14 -9.25 9.45
C THR A 402 -0.25 -10.56 10.13
N LEU A 403 0.69 -11.24 10.82
CA LEU A 403 0.38 -12.47 11.55
C LEU A 403 -0.59 -12.23 12.72
N ARG A 404 -0.42 -11.13 13.46
CA ARG A 404 -1.35 -10.75 14.55
C ARG A 404 -2.76 -10.43 14.04
N ALA A 405 -2.88 -9.79 12.89
CA ALA A 405 -4.16 -9.51 12.25
C ALA A 405 -4.86 -10.81 11.83
N LEU A 406 -4.12 -11.76 11.25
CA LEU A 406 -4.64 -13.09 10.91
C LEU A 406 -5.06 -13.87 12.15
N GLU A 407 -4.28 -13.83 13.23
CA GLU A 407 -4.68 -14.47 14.49
C GLU A 407 -5.96 -13.85 15.07
N SER A 408 -6.09 -12.52 15.00
CA SER A 408 -7.29 -11.81 15.44
C SER A 408 -8.50 -12.15 14.57
N GLU A 409 -8.31 -12.23 13.25
CA GLU A 409 -9.34 -12.67 12.30
C GLU A 409 -9.78 -14.11 12.59
N TRP A 410 -8.82 -15.03 12.83
CA TRP A 410 -9.10 -16.40 13.24
C TRP A 410 -10.00 -16.44 14.47
N LYS A 411 -9.61 -15.77 15.55
CA LYS A 411 -10.40 -15.74 16.80
C LYS A 411 -11.78 -15.11 16.57
N ALA A 412 -11.85 -14.03 15.79
CA ALA A 412 -13.09 -13.32 15.51
C ALA A 412 -14.12 -14.16 14.74
N MET A 413 -13.68 -15.03 13.81
CA MET A 413 -14.57 -15.90 13.03
C MET A 413 -15.50 -16.76 13.89
N PHE A 414 -15.10 -17.09 15.11
CA PHE A 414 -15.86 -17.94 16.03
C PHE A 414 -16.67 -17.15 17.07
N THR A 415 -16.55 -15.82 17.12
CA THR A 415 -17.25 -14.96 18.10
C THR A 415 -18.62 -14.47 17.64
N LYS A 416 -18.83 -14.22 16.33
CA LYS A 416 -20.12 -13.71 15.79
C LYS A 416 -20.43 -14.30 14.41
N GLY A 417 -21.55 -15.02 14.31
CA GLY A 417 -22.05 -15.64 13.07
C GLY A 417 -21.80 -17.14 12.95
N GLU A 418 -22.26 -17.73 11.84
CA GLU A 418 -21.98 -19.10 11.44
C GLU A 418 -20.59 -19.19 10.78
N VAL A 419 -19.81 -20.18 11.23
CA VAL A 419 -18.56 -20.62 10.62
C VAL A 419 -18.93 -21.50 9.43
N SER A 420 -18.41 -21.19 8.25
CA SER A 420 -18.68 -21.96 7.04
C SER A 420 -17.37 -22.39 6.37
N GLY A 421 -17.38 -23.54 5.69
CA GLY A 421 -16.19 -24.06 5.00
C GLY A 421 -15.57 -23.05 4.03
N GLY A 422 -16.39 -22.29 3.29
CA GLY A 422 -15.89 -21.25 2.39
C GLY A 422 -15.19 -20.07 3.09
N LYS A 423 -15.55 -19.75 4.34
CA LYS A 423 -14.81 -18.75 5.14
C LYS A 423 -13.47 -19.31 5.62
N ILE A 424 -13.45 -20.58 6.06
CA ILE A 424 -12.23 -21.26 6.50
C ILE A 424 -11.24 -21.42 5.34
N GLN A 425 -11.68 -21.86 4.17
CA GLN A 425 -10.83 -21.97 2.98
C GLN A 425 -10.23 -20.62 2.56
N LYS A 426 -11.03 -19.54 2.60
CA LYS A 426 -10.51 -18.17 2.36
C LYS A 426 -9.48 -17.77 3.42
N PHE A 427 -9.69 -18.14 4.68
CA PHE A 427 -8.72 -17.88 5.74
C PHE A 427 -7.43 -18.69 5.54
N GLN A 428 -7.52 -19.98 5.20
CA GLN A 428 -6.38 -20.82 4.86
C GLN A 428 -5.57 -20.23 3.69
N GLN A 429 -6.25 -19.72 2.66
CA GLN A 429 -5.60 -19.03 1.55
C GLN A 429 -4.84 -17.78 2.03
N LYS A 430 -5.44 -16.95 2.88
CA LYS A 430 -4.75 -15.79 3.47
C LYS A 430 -3.54 -16.19 4.32
N VAL A 431 -3.64 -17.27 5.09
CA VAL A 431 -2.51 -17.82 5.85
C VAL A 431 -1.42 -18.33 4.92
N ALA A 432 -1.77 -18.99 3.82
CA ALA A 432 -0.80 -19.40 2.79
C ALA A 432 -0.08 -18.19 2.16
N GLU A 433 -0.82 -17.17 1.75
CA GLU A 433 -0.29 -15.91 1.20
C GLU A 433 0.61 -15.16 2.21
N ALA A 434 0.36 -15.32 3.52
CA ALA A 434 1.19 -14.73 4.56
C ALA A 434 2.64 -15.27 4.59
N THR A 435 2.92 -16.41 3.96
CA THR A 435 4.30 -16.94 3.85
C THR A 435 5.23 -16.04 3.05
N GLU A 436 4.70 -15.25 2.12
CA GLU A 436 5.49 -14.29 1.34
C GLU A 436 6.11 -13.19 2.21
N PHE A 437 5.64 -13.03 3.45
CA PHE A 437 6.13 -12.08 4.45
C PHE A 437 7.13 -12.70 5.43
N LEU A 438 7.44 -13.99 5.26
CA LEU A 438 8.31 -14.75 6.15
C LEU A 438 9.58 -15.16 5.42
N VAL A 439 10.67 -15.24 6.17
CA VAL A 439 11.91 -15.82 5.68
C VAL A 439 11.72 -17.32 5.50
N THR A 440 12.18 -17.86 4.37
CA THR A 440 12.13 -19.29 4.09
C THR A 440 12.72 -20.12 5.24
N PRO A 441 12.06 -21.21 5.69
CA PRO A 441 12.47 -21.97 6.87
C PRO A 441 13.94 -22.41 6.88
N GLN A 442 14.49 -22.81 5.73
CA GLN A 442 15.89 -23.24 5.62
C GLN A 442 16.92 -22.12 5.81
N MET A 443 16.50 -20.86 5.71
CA MET A 443 17.39 -19.69 5.79
C MET A 443 17.08 -18.77 6.98
N HIS A 444 16.20 -19.17 7.90
CA HIS A 444 15.86 -18.34 9.06
C HIS A 444 17.11 -17.96 9.90
N LYS A 445 18.13 -18.82 9.93
CA LYS A 445 19.41 -18.54 10.63
C LYS A 445 20.22 -17.40 10.00
N LEU A 446 19.94 -17.05 8.76
CA LEU A 446 20.57 -15.97 8.00
C LEU A 446 19.76 -14.66 8.06
N ALA A 447 18.62 -14.67 8.75
CA ALA A 447 17.84 -13.47 9.02
C ALA A 447 18.64 -12.46 9.85
N VAL A 448 18.27 -11.19 9.77
CA VAL A 448 18.81 -10.09 10.59
C VAL A 448 18.65 -10.41 12.08
N ASN A 449 17.51 -11.00 12.44
CA ASN A 449 17.25 -11.53 13.78
C ASN A 449 16.72 -12.97 13.65
N PRO A 450 17.60 -13.98 13.77
CA PRO A 450 17.23 -15.38 13.63
C PRO A 450 16.15 -15.83 14.60
N GLU A 451 16.23 -15.41 15.87
CA GLU A 451 15.26 -15.75 16.91
C GLU A 451 13.88 -15.19 16.55
N SER A 452 13.81 -13.92 16.15
CA SER A 452 12.55 -13.33 15.72
C SER A 452 11.98 -13.99 14.47
N ALA A 453 12.82 -14.35 13.49
CA ALA A 453 12.37 -15.02 12.27
C ALA A 453 11.81 -16.42 12.59
N GLN A 454 12.47 -17.15 13.48
CA GLN A 454 12.00 -18.43 13.98
C GLN A 454 10.64 -18.29 14.68
N VAL A 455 10.49 -17.34 15.61
CA VAL A 455 9.22 -17.08 16.31
C VAL A 455 8.09 -16.74 15.33
N LYS A 456 8.36 -15.94 14.29
CA LYS A 456 7.37 -15.64 13.25
C LYS A 456 6.95 -16.89 12.47
N LEU A 457 7.91 -17.73 12.09
CA LEU A 457 7.66 -19.00 11.39
C LEU A 457 6.85 -19.97 12.25
N GLU A 458 7.16 -20.07 13.54
CA GLU A 458 6.43 -20.91 14.50
C GLU A 458 5.01 -20.38 14.73
N HIS A 459 4.84 -19.05 14.87
CA HIS A 459 3.53 -18.45 14.99
C HIS A 459 2.68 -18.69 13.74
N TRP A 460 3.26 -18.50 12.55
CA TRP A 460 2.60 -18.83 11.29
C TRP A 460 2.26 -20.32 11.19
N TRP A 461 3.17 -21.23 11.56
CA TRP A 461 2.92 -22.67 11.54
C TRP A 461 1.78 -23.06 12.49
N SER A 462 1.73 -22.49 13.68
CA SER A 462 0.61 -22.67 14.61
C SER A 462 -0.71 -22.20 13.99
N LEU A 463 -0.74 -21.04 13.30
CA LEU A 463 -1.93 -20.59 12.58
C LEU A 463 -2.31 -21.52 11.42
N ALA A 464 -1.33 -21.99 10.64
CA ALA A 464 -1.54 -22.94 9.55
C ALA A 464 -2.10 -24.28 10.05
N THR A 465 -1.60 -24.76 11.19
CA THR A 465 -2.06 -26.01 11.81
C THR A 465 -3.47 -25.85 12.39
N ARG A 466 -3.72 -24.77 13.16
CA ARG A 466 -5.05 -24.48 13.74
C ARG A 466 -6.12 -24.26 12.68
N SER A 467 -5.79 -23.64 11.55
CA SER A 467 -6.73 -23.43 10.44
C SER A 467 -6.94 -24.66 9.56
N GLY A 468 -6.16 -25.73 9.74
CA GLY A 468 -6.23 -26.94 8.91
C GLY A 468 -5.47 -26.85 7.58
N LEU A 469 -4.76 -25.74 7.31
CA LEU A 469 -3.93 -25.61 6.12
C LEU A 469 -2.88 -26.72 6.06
N SER A 470 -2.26 -27.07 7.20
CA SER A 470 -1.20 -28.09 7.31
C SER A 470 -1.57 -29.49 6.80
N GLN A 471 -2.84 -29.74 6.50
CA GLN A 471 -3.38 -31.03 6.04
C GLN A 471 -3.65 -31.05 4.53
N VAL A 472 -3.36 -29.96 3.82
CA VAL A 472 -3.50 -29.87 2.36
C VAL A 472 -2.22 -30.45 1.71
N GLU A 473 -2.28 -31.72 1.31
CA GLU A 473 -1.10 -32.53 0.91
C GLU A 473 -0.28 -31.95 -0.26
N ASP A 474 -0.92 -31.22 -1.18
CA ASP A 474 -0.27 -30.67 -2.39
C ASP A 474 0.00 -29.16 -2.32
N ALA A 475 -0.17 -28.54 -1.15
CA ALA A 475 0.04 -27.10 -1.03
C ALA A 475 1.53 -26.75 -1.16
N VAL A 476 1.86 -25.92 -2.14
CA VAL A 476 3.18 -25.34 -2.31
C VAL A 476 3.13 -23.88 -1.90
N LEU A 477 4.03 -23.49 -1.00
CA LEU A 477 4.05 -22.17 -0.39
C LEU A 477 5.26 -21.38 -0.86
N LYS A 478 5.08 -20.06 -1.00
CA LYS A 478 6.11 -19.15 -1.49
C LYS A 478 6.57 -18.23 -0.36
N PHE A 479 7.79 -18.46 0.11
CA PHE A 479 8.45 -17.66 1.13
C PHE A 479 9.30 -16.55 0.52
N GLY A 480 9.70 -15.58 1.33
CA GLY A 480 10.74 -14.64 0.95
C GLY A 480 12.14 -15.11 1.35
N LEU A 481 13.14 -14.45 0.79
CA LEU A 481 14.54 -14.64 1.17
C LEU A 481 14.93 -13.69 2.31
N PRO A 482 15.91 -14.07 3.15
CA PRO A 482 16.54 -13.14 4.07
C PRO A 482 17.02 -11.90 3.32
N ARG A 483 16.88 -10.76 3.98
CA ARG A 483 17.15 -9.44 3.42
C ARG A 483 18.59 -9.25 2.96
N HIS A 484 19.55 -9.89 3.62
CA HIS A 484 20.96 -9.84 3.22
C HIS A 484 21.25 -10.62 1.94
N LEU A 485 20.38 -11.54 1.55
CA LEU A 485 20.48 -12.29 0.29
C LEU A 485 19.78 -11.60 -0.88
N GLY A 486 19.43 -10.33 -0.69
CA GLY A 486 18.61 -9.53 -1.58
C GLY A 486 19.22 -8.22 -2.07
N ARG A 487 20.49 -7.88 -1.77
CA ARG A 487 21.17 -6.76 -2.44
C ARG A 487 21.47 -7.16 -3.88
N MET A 488 20.45 -7.18 -4.72
CA MET A 488 20.55 -7.75 -6.05
C MET A 488 21.22 -6.75 -6.97
N MET A 489 22.32 -7.14 -7.62
CA MET A 489 22.65 -6.51 -8.89
C MET A 489 21.52 -6.86 -9.87
N SER A 490 21.03 -5.88 -10.61
CA SER A 490 19.89 -6.06 -11.50
C SER A 490 20.25 -6.95 -12.68
N GLY A 491 19.79 -8.20 -12.65
CA GLY A 491 19.69 -9.07 -13.82
C GLY A 491 21.01 -9.57 -14.41
N GLN A 492 22.11 -8.83 -14.27
CA GLN A 492 23.40 -9.24 -14.79
C GLN A 492 24.04 -10.28 -13.86
N GLN A 493 23.95 -11.52 -14.32
CA GLN A 493 24.83 -12.61 -13.90
C GLN A 493 26.30 -12.12 -13.92
N PRO A 494 27.15 -12.59 -13.01
CA PRO A 494 28.57 -12.32 -13.13
C PRO A 494 29.12 -13.01 -14.38
N ASP A 495 29.97 -12.30 -15.12
CA ASP A 495 30.60 -12.84 -16.34
C ASP A 495 31.85 -13.67 -16.02
N ALA A 496 32.39 -13.51 -14.80
CA ALA A 496 33.54 -14.24 -14.32
C ALA A 496 33.43 -14.55 -12.82
N GLU A 497 34.02 -15.67 -12.41
CA GLU A 497 34.11 -16.13 -11.03
C GLU A 497 35.56 -16.08 -10.54
N ILE A 498 35.81 -15.51 -9.36
CA ILE A 498 37.12 -15.58 -8.71
C ILE A 498 37.03 -16.50 -7.50
N GLU A 499 37.76 -17.61 -7.56
CA GLU A 499 37.83 -18.58 -6.48
C GLU A 499 39.27 -18.65 -5.92
N ARG A 500 39.40 -18.61 -4.60
CA ARG A 500 40.67 -18.91 -3.93
C ARG A 500 40.78 -20.42 -3.77
N GLU A 501 41.85 -21.01 -4.28
CA GLU A 501 42.07 -22.45 -4.14
C GLU A 501 42.34 -22.78 -2.66
N ASN A 502 41.68 -23.84 -2.15
CA ASN A 502 41.66 -24.14 -0.72
C ASN A 502 43.08 -24.29 -0.16
N GLY A 503 43.44 -23.46 0.82
CA GLY A 503 44.76 -23.50 1.47
C GLY A 503 45.89 -22.86 0.66
N SER A 504 45.63 -22.29 -0.52
CA SER A 504 46.62 -21.64 -1.38
C SER A 504 46.55 -20.10 -1.31
N THR A 505 47.64 -19.42 -1.69
CA THR A 505 47.62 -17.99 -2.03
C THR A 505 47.09 -17.75 -3.45
N GLU A 506 47.06 -18.79 -4.28
CA GLU A 506 46.63 -18.75 -5.68
C GLU A 506 45.14 -18.43 -5.82
N MET A 507 44.81 -17.66 -6.85
CA MET A 507 43.43 -17.38 -7.25
C MET A 507 43.17 -17.94 -8.65
N LYS A 508 42.03 -18.61 -8.82
CA LYS A 508 41.53 -19.05 -10.13
C LYS A 508 40.42 -18.11 -10.59
N VAL A 509 40.56 -17.63 -11.81
CA VAL A 509 39.57 -16.80 -12.49
C VAL A 509 38.89 -17.66 -13.54
N TYR A 510 37.59 -17.87 -13.42
CA TYR A 510 36.79 -18.62 -14.38
C TYR A 510 35.91 -17.69 -15.20
N ARG A 511 35.82 -17.92 -16.51
CA ARG A 511 34.81 -17.28 -17.35
C ARG A 511 33.49 -18.05 -17.23
N LEU A 512 32.38 -17.35 -17.06
CA LEU A 512 31.06 -17.94 -16.94
C LEU A 512 30.26 -17.77 -18.25
N ASP A 513 29.45 -18.77 -18.59
CA ASP A 513 28.44 -18.65 -19.66
C ASP A 513 27.10 -18.10 -19.14
N LYS A 514 26.08 -18.09 -19.99
CA LYS A 514 24.72 -17.63 -19.64
C LYS A 514 23.98 -18.53 -18.65
N ASP A 515 24.48 -19.75 -18.47
CA ASP A 515 23.92 -20.75 -17.58
C ASP A 515 24.81 -20.94 -16.33
N MET A 516 25.77 -20.03 -16.10
CA MET A 516 26.73 -20.04 -14.99
C MET A 516 27.75 -21.20 -15.02
N ASN A 517 27.95 -21.86 -16.16
CA ASN A 517 28.97 -22.88 -16.30
C ASN A 517 30.37 -22.26 -16.48
N ARG A 518 31.37 -22.87 -15.83
CA ARG A 518 32.78 -22.48 -15.97
C ARG A 518 33.32 -22.94 -17.34
N LEU A 519 33.72 -22.00 -18.18
CA LEU A 519 34.25 -22.28 -19.53
C LEU A 519 35.79 -22.32 -19.56
N GLU A 520 36.42 -21.19 -19.23
CA GLU A 520 37.87 -20.97 -19.30
C GLU A 520 38.38 -20.65 -17.89
N SER A 521 39.61 -21.07 -17.55
CA SER A 521 40.21 -20.77 -16.24
C SER A 521 41.65 -20.27 -16.36
N VAL A 522 41.99 -19.22 -15.60
CA VAL A 522 43.37 -18.72 -15.46
C VAL A 522 43.75 -18.72 -13.99
N THR A 523 44.89 -19.33 -13.66
CA THR A 523 45.47 -19.28 -12.31
C THR A 523 46.40 -18.08 -12.20
N VAL A 524 46.26 -17.33 -11.12
CA VAL A 524 47.02 -16.13 -10.81
C VAL A 524 47.79 -16.34 -9.50
N ASP A 525 49.13 -16.23 -9.56
CA ASP A 525 50.02 -16.42 -8.41
C ASP A 525 51.19 -15.42 -8.40
N GLN A 526 51.05 -14.35 -7.61
CA GLN A 526 52.06 -13.31 -7.32
C GLN A 526 51.85 -12.65 -5.93
N GLY A 527 52.03 -13.40 -4.84
CA GLY A 527 52.14 -12.83 -3.48
C GLY A 527 50.98 -11.92 -3.02
N GLU A 528 51.28 -10.80 -2.32
CA GLU A 528 50.30 -9.93 -1.66
C GLU A 528 49.27 -9.24 -2.62
N SER A 529 49.43 -9.35 -3.94
CA SER A 529 48.61 -8.65 -4.95
C SER A 529 47.72 -9.56 -5.84
N ASN A 530 47.50 -10.82 -5.45
CA ASN A 530 46.79 -11.81 -6.30
C ASN A 530 45.37 -11.42 -6.71
N ILE A 531 44.65 -10.66 -5.88
CA ILE A 531 43.27 -10.27 -6.21
C ILE A 531 43.20 -9.20 -7.31
N ALA A 532 44.15 -8.27 -7.34
CA ALA A 532 44.18 -7.21 -8.37
C ALA A 532 44.47 -7.81 -9.74
N LEU A 533 45.40 -8.78 -9.80
CA LEU A 533 45.77 -9.47 -11.03
C LEU A 533 44.66 -10.44 -11.49
N ALA A 534 43.94 -11.07 -10.56
CA ALA A 534 42.74 -11.86 -10.86
C ALA A 534 41.61 -11.00 -11.47
N ILE A 535 41.42 -9.79 -10.93
CA ILE A 535 40.46 -8.81 -11.47
C ILE A 535 40.88 -8.34 -12.87
N GLU A 536 42.15 -8.01 -13.07
CA GLU A 536 42.68 -7.58 -14.37
C GLU A 536 42.51 -8.68 -15.43
N THR A 537 42.77 -9.92 -15.04
CA THR A 537 42.55 -11.10 -15.88
C THR A 537 41.08 -11.22 -16.29
N ALA A 538 40.15 -11.08 -15.35
CA ALA A 538 38.72 -11.12 -15.67
C ALA A 538 38.30 -9.95 -16.59
N ARG A 539 38.82 -8.74 -16.37
CA ARG A 539 38.57 -7.58 -17.24
C ARG A 539 39.07 -7.78 -18.66
N SER A 540 40.13 -8.55 -18.87
CA SER A 540 40.62 -8.88 -20.22
C SER A 540 39.60 -9.65 -21.07
N TRP A 541 38.58 -10.24 -20.43
CA TRP A 541 37.45 -10.92 -21.07
C TRP A 541 36.21 -10.03 -21.26
N ASN A 542 36.34 -8.72 -21.03
CA ASN A 542 35.22 -7.77 -20.97
C ASN A 542 34.19 -8.12 -19.88
N SER A 543 34.61 -8.78 -18.79
CA SER A 543 33.74 -9.05 -17.65
C SER A 543 33.57 -7.78 -16.80
N HIS A 544 32.33 -7.29 -16.68
CA HIS A 544 32.01 -6.10 -15.88
C HIS A 544 31.64 -6.46 -14.44
N PHE A 545 31.09 -7.67 -14.23
CA PHE A 545 30.71 -8.19 -12.92
C PHE A 545 31.53 -9.43 -12.56
N LEU A 546 32.12 -9.39 -11.37
CA LEU A 546 32.91 -10.48 -10.83
C LEU A 546 32.14 -11.13 -9.69
N GLY A 547 31.93 -12.43 -9.80
CA GLY A 547 31.28 -13.26 -8.80
C GLY A 547 32.31 -13.98 -7.92
N LYS A 548 31.91 -14.25 -6.68
CA LYS A 548 32.55 -15.22 -5.80
C LYS A 548 31.46 -16.11 -5.21
N PRO A 549 31.64 -17.45 -5.15
CA PRO A 549 30.65 -18.33 -4.55
C PRO A 549 30.29 -17.92 -3.13
N ASN A 550 28.99 -17.83 -2.85
CA ASN A 550 28.52 -17.50 -1.51
C ASN A 550 28.53 -18.73 -0.60
N LYS A 551 29.71 -19.02 -0.02
CA LYS A 551 29.89 -20.18 0.88
C LYS A 551 29.03 -20.11 2.15
N ALA A 552 28.56 -18.93 2.57
CA ALA A 552 27.73 -18.80 3.76
C ALA A 552 26.31 -19.35 3.55
N VAL A 553 25.85 -19.36 2.30
CA VAL A 553 24.47 -19.73 1.93
C VAL A 553 24.43 -21.02 1.12
N GLY A 554 25.54 -21.37 0.46
CA GLY A 554 25.64 -22.57 -0.37
C GLY A 554 24.89 -22.45 -1.70
N ALA A 555 24.39 -21.25 -2.04
CA ALA A 555 23.69 -20.93 -3.27
C ALA A 555 24.00 -19.49 -3.69
N GLY A 556 23.99 -19.21 -4.99
CA GLY A 556 24.29 -17.88 -5.53
C GLY A 556 25.74 -17.42 -5.39
N MET A 557 25.98 -16.19 -5.82
CA MET A 557 27.30 -15.55 -5.81
C MET A 557 27.26 -14.17 -5.14
N GLU A 558 28.29 -13.87 -4.35
CA GLU A 558 28.61 -12.49 -3.99
C GLU A 558 29.16 -11.80 -5.24
N ILE A 559 28.51 -10.73 -5.69
CA ILE A 559 28.99 -9.93 -6.82
C ILE A 559 29.75 -8.73 -6.28
N GLY A 560 30.92 -8.47 -6.85
CA GLY A 560 31.67 -7.25 -6.62
C GLY A 560 32.00 -6.51 -7.91
N ALA A 561 32.22 -5.21 -7.74
CA ALA A 561 32.84 -4.37 -8.74
C ALA A 561 34.24 -3.98 -8.25
N THR A 562 35.12 -3.68 -9.19
CA THR A 562 36.41 -3.08 -8.86
C THR A 562 36.25 -1.59 -8.65
N ASN A 563 36.73 -1.06 -7.53
CA ASN A 563 36.81 0.38 -7.34
C ASN A 563 37.92 1.01 -8.24
N ASN A 564 38.07 2.34 -8.20
CA ASN A 564 39.10 3.06 -8.95
C ASN A 564 40.55 2.65 -8.58
N ASP A 565 40.75 2.04 -7.42
CA ASP A 565 42.06 1.58 -6.93
C ASP A 565 42.36 0.11 -7.26
N GLY A 566 41.54 -0.54 -8.11
CA GLY A 566 41.75 -1.94 -8.49
C GLY A 566 41.31 -2.97 -7.43
N LYS A 567 40.63 -2.55 -6.35
CA LYS A 567 40.16 -3.46 -5.28
C LYS A 567 38.76 -3.97 -5.56
N PHE A 568 38.54 -5.26 -5.32
CA PHE A 568 37.20 -5.85 -5.29
C PHE A 568 36.41 -5.26 -4.12
N VAL A 569 35.24 -4.69 -4.41
CA VAL A 569 34.28 -4.26 -3.41
C VAL A 569 33.00 -5.05 -3.66
N GLY A 570 32.62 -5.88 -2.68
CA GLY A 570 31.33 -6.58 -2.70
C GLY A 570 30.21 -5.55 -2.81
N ILE A 571 29.47 -5.62 -3.91
CA ILE A 571 28.36 -4.72 -4.19
C ILE A 571 27.02 -5.36 -3.89
N GLY A 572 26.89 -6.68 -4.06
CA GLY A 572 25.62 -7.36 -3.85
C GLY A 572 25.72 -8.88 -3.86
N HIS A 573 24.56 -9.52 -3.99
CA HIS A 573 24.35 -10.95 -4.09
C HIS A 573 23.48 -11.26 -5.31
N TRP A 574 23.80 -12.33 -6.03
CA TRP A 574 23.03 -12.77 -7.19
C TRP A 574 22.64 -14.23 -7.05
N LEU A 575 21.40 -14.50 -7.46
CA LEU A 575 20.79 -15.83 -7.52
C LEU A 575 20.14 -15.96 -8.89
N SER A 576 20.37 -17.08 -9.56
CA SER A 576 19.61 -17.41 -10.76
C SER A 576 18.11 -17.56 -10.44
N PRO A 577 17.21 -17.39 -11.43
CA PRO A 577 15.78 -17.60 -11.22
C PRO A 577 15.45 -18.98 -10.64
N ALA A 578 16.11 -20.04 -11.13
CA ALA A 578 15.90 -21.40 -10.67
C ALA A 578 16.37 -21.62 -9.22
N GLU A 579 17.54 -21.10 -8.85
CA GLU A 579 18.00 -21.14 -7.44
C GLU A 579 17.03 -20.37 -6.54
N ARG A 580 16.58 -19.19 -6.97
CA ARG A 580 15.62 -18.39 -6.19
C ARG A 580 14.32 -19.14 -5.97
N GLU A 581 13.79 -19.79 -7.00
CA GLU A 581 12.58 -20.61 -6.90
C GLU A 581 12.79 -21.79 -5.95
N ALA A 582 13.87 -22.55 -6.11
CA ALA A 582 14.21 -23.66 -5.22
C ALA A 582 14.39 -23.25 -3.74
N LEU A 583 14.76 -21.99 -3.49
CA LEU A 583 14.94 -21.45 -2.15
C LEU A 583 13.65 -20.90 -1.53
N THR A 584 12.76 -20.35 -2.35
CA THR A 584 11.54 -19.65 -1.90
C THR A 584 10.31 -20.53 -1.94
N VAL A 585 10.25 -21.51 -2.84
CA VAL A 585 9.09 -22.38 -3.04
C VAL A 585 9.29 -23.66 -2.23
N VAL A 586 8.49 -23.83 -1.19
CA VAL A 586 8.62 -24.95 -0.23
C VAL A 586 7.30 -25.73 -0.16
N PRO A 587 7.32 -27.06 -0.37
CA PRO A 587 6.16 -27.91 -0.13
C PRO A 587 5.72 -27.82 1.34
N LEU A 588 4.42 -27.70 1.59
CA LEU A 588 3.88 -27.55 2.95
C LEU A 588 4.30 -28.69 3.89
N ALA A 589 4.36 -29.92 3.37
CA ALA A 589 4.80 -31.11 4.10
C ALA A 589 6.23 -30.99 4.66
N ASP A 590 7.10 -30.26 3.96
CA ASP A 590 8.51 -30.13 4.34
C ASP A 590 8.73 -29.07 5.42
N ILE A 591 7.80 -28.13 5.59
CA ILE A 591 8.01 -26.95 6.43
C ILE A 591 8.20 -27.32 7.90
N ARG A 592 7.39 -28.26 8.42
CA ARG A 592 7.48 -28.67 9.83
C ARG A 592 8.86 -29.23 10.19
N SER A 593 9.45 -30.03 9.30
CA SER A 593 10.79 -30.60 9.51
C SER A 593 11.90 -29.54 9.54
N ARG A 594 11.63 -28.35 9.00
CA ARG A 594 12.60 -27.25 8.84
C ARG A 594 12.41 -26.13 9.86
N ILE A 595 11.28 -26.11 10.60
CA ILE A 595 11.05 -25.22 11.73
C ILE A 595 11.48 -25.96 13.01
N SER A 596 12.19 -25.27 13.89
CA SER A 596 12.64 -25.82 15.18
C SER A 596 11.48 -26.35 16.04
N ALA A 597 11.82 -27.10 17.09
CA ALA A 597 10.85 -27.68 18.03
C ALA A 597 9.93 -26.58 18.65
N PRO A 598 8.65 -26.89 18.89
CA PRO A 598 7.67 -25.90 19.35
C PRO A 598 8.06 -25.20 20.66
N ILE A 599 7.71 -23.91 20.78
CA ILE A 599 7.96 -23.08 21.99
C ILE A 599 7.18 -23.60 23.22
N HIS A 600 6.00 -24.19 23.01
CA HIS A 600 5.15 -24.65 24.10
C HIS A 600 5.49 -26.08 24.52
N GLU A 601 5.52 -26.32 25.83
CA GLU A 601 5.59 -27.68 26.37
C GLU A 601 4.39 -28.50 25.87
N ALA A 602 4.68 -29.57 25.15
CA ALA A 602 3.65 -30.48 24.66
C ALA A 602 3.01 -31.23 25.82
N ARG A 603 1.69 -31.41 25.76
CA ARG A 603 0.96 -32.31 26.68
C ARG A 603 1.53 -33.73 26.57
N SER A 604 1.52 -34.46 27.69
CA SER A 604 1.86 -35.89 27.70
C SER A 604 0.87 -36.68 26.84
N GLY A 605 1.25 -37.91 26.44
CA GLY A 605 0.35 -38.79 25.67
C GLY A 605 -1.00 -39.03 26.36
N ALA A 606 -0.99 -39.23 27.69
CA ALA A 606 -2.22 -39.34 28.48
C ALA A 606 -3.06 -38.04 28.47
N GLY A 607 -2.40 -36.88 28.51
CA GLY A 607 -3.07 -35.59 28.37
C GLY A 607 -3.71 -35.43 26.99
N ILE A 608 -3.08 -35.91 25.91
CA ILE A 608 -3.66 -35.87 24.56
C ILE A 608 -4.89 -36.78 24.49
N SER A 609 -4.83 -37.99 25.03
CA SER A 609 -5.98 -38.92 25.08
C SER A 609 -7.17 -38.29 25.82
N GLN A 610 -6.94 -37.66 26.97
CA GLN A 610 -8.01 -36.97 27.71
C GLN A 610 -8.65 -35.84 26.90
N VAL A 611 -7.84 -35.11 26.12
CA VAL A 611 -8.37 -34.07 25.23
C VAL A 611 -9.19 -34.66 24.09
N ARG A 612 -8.81 -35.81 23.53
CA ARG A 612 -9.60 -36.50 22.49
C ARG A 612 -10.98 -36.90 23.02
N GLU A 613 -11.04 -37.46 24.22
CA GLU A 613 -12.29 -37.81 24.91
C GLU A 613 -13.20 -36.59 25.10
N GLN A 614 -12.64 -35.48 25.56
CA GLN A 614 -13.35 -34.21 25.69
C GLN A 614 -13.86 -33.69 24.34
N VAL A 615 -13.06 -33.79 23.28
CA VAL A 615 -13.46 -33.38 21.92
C VAL A 615 -14.62 -34.23 21.42
N LEU A 616 -14.58 -35.54 21.64
CA LEU A 616 -15.67 -36.45 21.28
C LEU A 616 -16.96 -36.10 22.02
N ALA A 617 -16.91 -35.92 23.33
CA ALA A 617 -18.09 -35.49 24.09
C ALA A 617 -18.64 -34.13 23.65
N MET A 618 -17.77 -33.21 23.21
CA MET A 618 -18.22 -31.93 22.63
C MET A 618 -18.93 -32.09 21.28
N ILE A 619 -18.49 -33.03 20.43
CA ILE A 619 -19.09 -33.28 19.11
C ILE A 619 -20.43 -34.02 19.27
N PHE A 620 -20.41 -35.14 20.02
CA PHE A 620 -21.55 -36.06 20.14
C PHE A 620 -22.60 -35.61 21.16
N GLN A 621 -22.24 -34.81 22.17
CA GLN A 621 -23.08 -34.45 23.31
C GLN A 621 -23.78 -35.68 23.92
N PRO A 622 -23.04 -36.51 24.67
CA PRO A 622 -23.57 -37.77 25.18
C PRO A 622 -24.81 -37.53 26.05
N SER A 623 -25.78 -38.45 25.93
CA SER A 623 -26.99 -38.46 26.73
C SER A 623 -26.67 -39.08 28.09
N MET A 624 -26.91 -38.31 29.15
CA MET A 624 -26.72 -38.77 30.53
C MET A 624 -27.99 -39.43 31.11
N ASP A 625 -29.13 -39.26 30.43
CA ASP A 625 -30.41 -39.80 30.87
C ASP A 625 -30.70 -41.18 30.24
N ASP A 626 -29.98 -41.55 29.19
CA ASP A 626 -30.12 -42.82 28.46
C ASP A 626 -28.74 -43.36 28.04
N PRO A 627 -28.17 -44.29 28.83
CA PRO A 627 -26.88 -44.92 28.54
C PRO A 627 -26.85 -45.64 27.19
N THR A 628 -28.00 -46.19 26.77
CA THR A 628 -28.15 -46.95 25.52
C THR A 628 -28.30 -46.07 24.28
N CYS A 629 -28.29 -44.74 24.45
CA CYS A 629 -28.39 -43.81 23.35
C CYS A 629 -27.31 -44.13 22.28
N PRO A 630 -27.69 -44.30 21.00
CA PRO A 630 -26.75 -44.59 19.92
C PRO A 630 -25.59 -43.57 19.82
N GLN A 631 -25.81 -42.34 20.29
CA GLN A 631 -24.79 -41.28 20.34
C GLN A 631 -23.66 -41.62 21.32
N ASN A 632 -23.97 -42.22 22.48
CA ASN A 632 -22.98 -42.62 23.48
C ASN A 632 -22.13 -43.77 22.93
N ARG A 633 -22.75 -44.80 22.36
CA ARG A 633 -22.04 -45.92 21.72
C ARG A 633 -21.16 -45.44 20.57
N GLY A 634 -21.69 -44.62 19.66
CA GLY A 634 -20.94 -44.05 18.55
C GLY A 634 -19.75 -43.18 19.00
N MET A 635 -19.88 -42.45 20.11
CA MET A 635 -18.79 -41.67 20.71
C MET A 635 -17.64 -42.58 21.20
N ILE A 636 -17.95 -43.68 21.90
CA ILE A 636 -16.93 -44.62 22.41
C ILE A 636 -16.24 -45.37 21.26
N GLU A 637 -17.00 -45.82 20.26
CA GLU A 637 -16.45 -46.44 19.04
C GLU A 637 -15.52 -45.48 18.29
N ALA A 638 -15.94 -44.21 18.13
CA ALA A 638 -15.12 -43.18 17.51
C ALA A 638 -13.81 -42.93 18.29
N ASN A 639 -13.83 -43.00 19.64
CA ASN A 639 -12.60 -42.90 20.43
C ASN A 639 -11.64 -44.06 20.17
N TYR A 640 -12.16 -45.28 20.11
CA TYR A 640 -11.37 -46.47 19.81
C TYR A 640 -10.68 -46.35 18.45
N HIS A 641 -11.45 -45.97 17.41
CA HIS A 641 -10.93 -45.76 16.07
C HIS A 641 -9.91 -44.62 16.02
N TRP A 642 -10.16 -43.50 16.70
CA TRP A 642 -9.26 -42.36 16.72
C TRP A 642 -7.93 -42.70 17.41
N ASN A 643 -7.95 -43.47 18.49
CA ASN A 643 -6.73 -43.87 19.18
C ASN A 643 -5.86 -44.85 18.37
N ILE A 644 -6.46 -45.70 17.54
CA ILE A 644 -5.74 -46.65 16.69
C ILE A 644 -5.23 -45.97 15.41
N ASN A 645 -6.11 -45.25 14.72
CA ASN A 645 -5.85 -44.74 13.38
C ASN A 645 -5.28 -43.31 13.38
N ASN A 646 -5.27 -42.62 14.54
CA ASN A 646 -4.96 -41.19 14.66
C ASN A 646 -5.83 -40.27 13.78
N VAL A 647 -7.01 -40.76 13.37
CA VAL A 647 -7.98 -40.03 12.54
C VAL A 647 -9.36 -40.19 13.18
N LEU A 648 -10.07 -39.07 13.34
CA LEU A 648 -11.44 -39.10 13.82
C LEU A 648 -12.38 -39.44 12.66
N GLU A 649 -13.09 -40.56 12.77
CA GLU A 649 -14.14 -40.97 11.84
C GLU A 649 -15.49 -40.69 12.47
N LEU A 650 -16.36 -39.95 11.78
CA LEU A 650 -17.73 -39.69 12.19
C LEU A 650 -18.70 -40.39 11.26
N GLU A 651 -19.68 -41.08 11.83
CA GLU A 651 -20.79 -41.67 11.07
C GLU A 651 -22.00 -40.74 11.08
N SER A 652 -22.52 -40.43 9.90
CA SER A 652 -23.75 -39.63 9.73
C SER A 652 -25.00 -40.41 10.11
N GLN A 653 -26.13 -39.73 10.23
CA GLN A 653 -27.42 -40.40 10.44
C GLN A 653 -27.80 -41.33 9.27
N SER A 654 -27.20 -41.14 8.10
CA SER A 654 -27.40 -41.99 6.92
C SER A 654 -26.49 -43.23 6.87
N GLY A 655 -25.55 -43.37 7.82
CA GLY A 655 -24.55 -44.43 7.86
C GLY A 655 -23.30 -44.15 7.00
N GLU A 656 -23.24 -43.03 6.27
CA GLU A 656 -22.02 -42.59 5.61
C GLU A 656 -20.98 -42.13 6.63
N ARG A 657 -19.72 -42.50 6.41
CA ARG A 657 -18.60 -42.15 7.29
C ARG A 657 -17.73 -41.06 6.70
N TYR A 658 -17.34 -40.11 7.54
CA TYR A 658 -16.56 -38.95 7.17
C TYR A 658 -15.33 -38.83 8.06
N ILE A 659 -14.20 -38.51 7.44
CA ILE A 659 -12.93 -38.32 8.12
C ILE A 659 -12.80 -36.85 8.52
N LEU A 660 -12.58 -36.60 9.81
CA LEU A 660 -12.18 -35.31 10.35
C LEU A 660 -10.68 -35.35 10.69
N PRO A 661 -9.84 -34.67 9.91
CA PRO A 661 -8.41 -34.59 10.21
C PRO A 661 -8.19 -33.58 11.34
N ILE A 662 -8.24 -34.03 12.58
CA ILE A 662 -7.88 -33.20 13.75
C ILE A 662 -6.38 -33.37 14.01
N SER A 663 -5.63 -32.27 13.97
CA SER A 663 -4.18 -32.32 14.11
C SER A 663 -3.75 -32.69 15.54
N ASN A 664 -2.93 -33.73 15.68
CA ASN A 664 -2.31 -34.09 16.96
C ASN A 664 -1.44 -32.96 17.52
N ASP A 665 -0.77 -32.17 16.65
CA ASP A 665 0.01 -31.01 17.08
C ASP A 665 -0.89 -29.99 17.80
N VAL A 666 -2.11 -29.75 17.29
CA VAL A 666 -3.08 -28.85 17.93
C VAL A 666 -3.49 -29.37 19.31
N LEU A 667 -3.80 -30.67 19.42
CA LEU A 667 -4.15 -31.29 20.70
C LEU A 667 -3.00 -31.23 21.70
N ALA A 668 -1.76 -31.36 21.23
CA ALA A 668 -0.57 -31.39 22.07
C ALA A 668 -0.18 -30.01 22.60
N THR A 669 -0.30 -28.94 21.79
CA THR A 669 0.32 -27.64 22.12
C THR A 669 -0.65 -26.47 22.29
N GLU A 670 -1.89 -26.55 21.78
CA GLU A 670 -2.78 -25.37 21.73
C GLU A 670 -3.70 -25.26 22.95
N THR A 671 -4.26 -24.08 23.19
CA THR A 671 -5.24 -23.87 24.26
C THR A 671 -6.56 -24.59 23.97
N PHE A 672 -7.34 -24.89 25.01
CA PHE A 672 -8.66 -25.53 24.85
C PHE A 672 -9.61 -24.74 23.94
N GLU A 673 -9.60 -23.41 24.02
CA GLU A 673 -10.40 -22.59 23.13
C GLU A 673 -9.98 -22.74 21.67
N ASP A 674 -8.67 -22.79 21.40
CA ASP A 674 -8.16 -22.97 20.03
C ASP A 674 -8.35 -24.39 19.50
N ILE A 675 -8.30 -25.41 20.36
CA ILE A 675 -8.71 -26.79 20.02
C ILE A 675 -10.17 -26.78 19.56
N ARG A 676 -11.07 -26.11 20.28
CA ARG A 676 -12.49 -26.00 19.89
C ARG A 676 -12.68 -25.28 18.55
N ARG A 677 -11.95 -24.18 18.32
CA ARG A 677 -11.97 -23.45 17.04
C ARG A 677 -11.47 -24.33 15.90
N HIS A 678 -10.40 -25.09 16.11
CA HIS A 678 -9.86 -26.04 15.13
C HIS A 678 -10.87 -27.13 14.79
N VAL A 679 -11.46 -27.78 15.79
CA VAL A 679 -12.48 -28.83 15.58
C VAL A 679 -13.68 -28.28 14.79
N ALA A 680 -14.19 -27.10 15.17
CA ALA A 680 -15.28 -26.45 14.45
C ALA A 680 -14.91 -26.11 12.99
N ALA A 681 -13.66 -25.70 12.73
CA ALA A 681 -13.19 -25.47 11.37
C ALA A 681 -13.12 -26.77 10.55
N GLN A 682 -12.62 -27.85 11.12
CA GLN A 682 -12.55 -29.16 10.45
C GLN A 682 -13.93 -29.71 10.11
N ILE A 683 -14.89 -29.58 11.02
CA ILE A 683 -16.28 -29.94 10.75
C ILE A 683 -16.84 -29.08 9.61
N ALA A 684 -16.58 -27.76 9.64
CA ALA A 684 -17.07 -26.84 8.60
C ALA A 684 -16.53 -27.14 7.20
N THR A 685 -15.29 -27.63 7.09
CA THR A 685 -14.63 -27.99 5.82
C THR A 685 -14.83 -29.45 5.41
N SER A 686 -15.33 -30.30 6.29
CA SER A 686 -15.60 -31.72 6.02
C SER A 686 -16.64 -31.92 4.89
N PRO A 687 -16.80 -33.15 4.35
CA PRO A 687 -17.89 -33.46 3.43
C PRO A 687 -19.26 -33.68 4.10
N MET A 688 -19.38 -33.57 5.43
CA MET A 688 -20.63 -33.84 6.16
C MET A 688 -21.85 -33.04 5.64
N PRO A 689 -23.08 -33.56 5.80
CA PRO A 689 -24.30 -32.85 5.47
C PRO A 689 -24.41 -31.49 6.18
N HIS A 690 -25.04 -30.51 5.52
CA HIS A 690 -25.10 -29.12 6.01
C HIS A 690 -25.71 -28.99 7.42
N TYR A 691 -26.81 -29.70 7.68
CA TYR A 691 -27.48 -29.66 8.99
C TYR A 691 -26.63 -30.30 10.09
N GLU A 692 -26.08 -31.50 9.84
CA GLU A 692 -25.20 -32.19 10.80
C GLU A 692 -23.94 -31.36 11.13
N LYS A 693 -23.39 -30.64 10.14
CA LYS A 693 -22.29 -29.69 10.37
C LYS A 693 -22.69 -28.56 11.31
N GLN A 694 -23.85 -27.95 11.08
CA GLN A 694 -24.31 -26.84 11.90
C GLN A 694 -24.53 -27.28 13.35
N ASP A 695 -25.14 -28.44 13.54
CA ASP A 695 -25.38 -29.02 14.87
C ASP A 695 -24.07 -29.36 15.58
N ALA A 696 -23.15 -30.07 14.92
CA ALA A 696 -21.86 -30.40 15.51
C ALA A 696 -21.02 -29.15 15.82
N ILE A 697 -21.02 -28.14 14.95
CA ILE A 697 -20.35 -26.84 15.22
C ILE A 697 -21.04 -26.13 16.39
N HIS A 698 -22.36 -26.16 16.48
CA HIS A 698 -23.10 -25.58 17.59
C HIS A 698 -22.70 -26.25 18.91
N ASN A 699 -22.71 -27.58 18.95
CA ASN A 699 -22.34 -28.39 20.11
C ASN A 699 -20.91 -28.10 20.59
N VAL A 700 -19.94 -28.11 19.67
CA VAL A 700 -18.55 -27.77 19.97
C VAL A 700 -18.41 -26.35 20.53
N ARG A 701 -19.30 -25.42 20.17
CA ARG A 701 -19.30 -24.02 20.65
C ARG A 701 -20.05 -23.79 21.96
N THR A 702 -21.02 -24.62 22.30
CA THR A 702 -21.83 -24.45 23.52
C THR A 702 -21.37 -25.34 24.68
N THR A 703 -20.80 -26.51 24.39
CA THR A 703 -20.34 -27.44 25.43
C THR A 703 -19.10 -26.90 26.14
N ASN A 704 -19.13 -26.93 27.48
CA ASN A 704 -17.96 -26.62 28.31
C ASN A 704 -17.02 -27.84 28.37
N MET A 705 -15.70 -27.63 28.26
CA MET A 705 -14.71 -28.69 28.20
C MET A 705 -14.60 -29.50 29.50
N ASP A 706 -14.72 -28.84 30.65
CA ASP A 706 -14.74 -29.54 31.96
C ASP A 706 -15.97 -30.43 32.08
N LYS A 707 -17.10 -29.96 31.54
CA LYS A 707 -18.33 -30.74 31.47
C LYS A 707 -18.17 -31.93 30.52
N ALA A 708 -17.61 -31.71 29.33
CA ALA A 708 -17.35 -32.76 28.35
C ALA A 708 -16.46 -33.89 28.90
N ALA A 709 -15.46 -33.56 29.73
CA ALA A 709 -14.62 -34.55 30.39
C ALA A 709 -15.43 -35.45 31.33
N SER A 710 -16.29 -34.84 32.15
CA SER A 710 -17.17 -35.56 33.08
C SER A 710 -18.21 -36.38 32.33
N ASP A 711 -18.85 -35.78 31.34
CA ASP A 711 -19.91 -36.41 30.55
C ASP A 711 -19.38 -37.64 29.79
N TYR A 712 -18.16 -37.57 29.24
CA TYR A 712 -17.49 -38.73 28.62
C TYR A 712 -17.26 -39.87 29.63
N SER A 713 -16.69 -39.55 30.81
CA SER A 713 -16.36 -40.56 31.82
C SER A 713 -17.60 -41.28 32.32
N VAL A 714 -18.69 -40.55 32.60
CA VAL A 714 -19.93 -41.15 33.09
C VAL A 714 -20.57 -42.02 32.01
N ALA A 715 -20.62 -41.57 30.76
CA ALA A 715 -21.16 -42.38 29.67
C ALA A 715 -20.36 -43.67 29.45
N LEU A 716 -19.02 -43.63 29.60
CA LEU A 716 -18.17 -44.81 29.52
C LEU A 716 -18.42 -45.79 30.68
N ASP A 717 -18.53 -45.29 31.91
CA ASP A 717 -18.78 -46.10 33.11
C ASP A 717 -20.16 -46.77 33.05
N GLU A 718 -21.20 -46.06 32.60
CA GLU A 718 -22.56 -46.60 32.49
C GLU A 718 -22.69 -47.67 31.40
N LEU A 719 -22.07 -47.47 30.23
CA LEU A 719 -22.00 -48.51 29.18
C LEU A 719 -21.20 -49.74 29.63
N GLY A 720 -20.11 -49.53 30.39
CA GLY A 720 -19.29 -50.62 30.90
C GLY A 720 -19.99 -51.49 31.95
N MET A 721 -20.86 -50.90 32.78
CA MET A 721 -21.68 -51.64 33.76
C MET A 721 -22.81 -52.44 33.10
N GLU A 722 -23.41 -51.92 32.02
CA GLU A 722 -24.44 -52.65 31.27
C GLU A 722 -23.88 -53.86 30.52
N ASP A 723 -22.71 -53.76 29.87
CA ASP A 723 -22.08 -54.91 29.20
C ASP A 723 -21.74 -56.04 30.21
N GLU A 724 -21.38 -55.69 31.46
CA GLU A 724 -21.19 -56.65 32.55
C GLU A 724 -22.51 -57.28 33.03
N GLU A 725 -23.60 -56.50 33.15
CA GLU A 725 -24.94 -57.03 33.50
C GLU A 725 -25.55 -57.90 32.37
N GLU A 726 -25.31 -57.58 31.10
CA GLU A 726 -25.73 -58.39 29.95
C GLU A 726 -24.94 -59.72 29.89
N LEU A 727 -23.65 -59.68 30.20
CA LEU A 727 -22.80 -60.88 30.36
C LEU A 727 -23.18 -61.72 31.58
N GLU A 728 -23.60 -61.12 32.68
CA GLU A 728 -24.11 -61.85 33.85
C GLU A 728 -25.49 -62.47 33.61
N THR A 729 -26.41 -61.75 32.95
CA THR A 729 -27.72 -62.31 32.59
C THR A 729 -27.62 -63.44 31.56
N MET A 730 -26.66 -63.38 30.63
CA MET A 730 -26.32 -64.49 29.74
C MET A 730 -25.59 -65.67 30.42
N ARG A 731 -24.98 -65.45 31.60
CA ARG A 731 -24.37 -66.52 32.40
C ARG A 731 -25.37 -67.21 33.34
N VAL A 732 -26.48 -66.56 33.66
CA VAL A 732 -27.50 -67.04 34.61
C VAL A 732 -28.78 -67.55 33.91
N GLY A 733 -28.97 -67.26 32.62
CA GLY A 733 -29.93 -67.93 31.74
C GLY A 733 -29.37 -69.20 31.11
#